data_AF-A0A8H3UYF7-F1
#
_entry.id   AF-A0A8H3UYF7-F1
#
_cell.length_a   1.000
_cell.length_b   1.000
_cell.length_c   1.000
_cell.angle_alpha   90.00
_cell.angle_beta   90.00
_cell.angle_gamma   90.00
#
_symmetry.space_group_name_H-M   'P 1'
#
loop_
_entity.id
_entity.type
_entity.pdbx_description
1 polymer ?
#
loop_
_entity_poly.entity_id
_entity_poly.type
_entity_poly.pdbx_seq_one_letter_code
_entity_poly.pdbx_strand_id
1 'polypeptide(L)'
;MTYLDVYKIFFLITIAVVSTIPWDSYLIRKKIWTYPPNAIIGPTLYQIPAEEVFFFVIQTYTTSLLYLIFNKATFHPIYLSSERPGHCSSSSDTRQWRIKKHTGQAVLVLGLSAAWVMFNTGGTGTYMGLIVGWAFPFLLFLWTLAYQLLIGLPWTNTVLPIVLPTVYLWIVDTLALRRGTWVIENGTKLGIHLWPGLEIEEAFFFLATNMLIVFGMTAFDNALAVLHTFCPPDWIAPHFPSVILLMKALLKPVSQYDDERITGLQEAVSRLRKKSRSFYLASGAFQGKLRIDLIILYSFCRVSDDLVDDTESVEEAKMWIDKLREYLDLNYSPDIDREFIRDFVEKNFPVQARSALLMLPTSTLAKQPLYDLLKGFEMDLDFSAAAENDNYPIETETDLDLYGARVAGTVAELCLGLVFADCPHQTDVEERNRILRAGATMGIALQYVNISRDISVDAEMKRVYIPSQWLLDEGLTPGDVIKNPTGSRIESMRKRLLERAFRLYGDSKDALDKLPFQAKGPMRVAVESYMEIGRVLGEGKVPIKRGRATRFDQGPSLLLLPHFFAETYRDLDTTLLKEGVDIVQCAPNYNIWFGDGENFQLSTDLATMKTEIEKWEGKDGFERYLAFLDESHKHYELSVTHVLRKNFTSLLSMCRPSFLRHLIALHPFESIYSRASRYFWTERMRRVFTFGSMYMGMSPFDAPGTYSLLQYTELAEGIWYPKGGFHKVIEGLVNVGQRFGVEYRLSTPISKIALSADNKKATGVVLEDGTTLTADTVVCNADLIYAYNNLLPPTSYAKSLNRRDTSCSSLSFYWGLSRTVPELSAHNIFLADEYKNSFDSIFKDHLIPQDPSFYVNVPSRVDPTAAPPGCDSIVILVPVGHLISDASATHNGSLDSPGKTKQDWPTLRSRARAQVLKTIQTRIGVDLGPLIVHEQTNDPLTWKQTFNLDRGAILGLSHSFFNVLSFRPKTRHEGGIKGLYFVGASTHPGTGVPICLAGGKIVATQILQDQGLVVPWPAGGMLEPAVDSSSKEKQEIDEIHRPLTIFGWLVRILIGILVVGLFVALWINAMWMDSMAWTPIPWAEEHVYQGPEVSGQLWEGTWFGRMIERFYEANGGM
;
A
#
# COMPACT_ATOMS: atom_id res chain seq x y z
N MET A 1 -20.44 5.62 -8.63
CA MET A 1 -20.86 4.69 -9.70
C MET A 1 -21.47 5.51 -10.82
N THR A 2 -21.22 5.16 -12.07
CA THR A 2 -21.86 5.80 -13.23
C THR A 2 -23.16 5.07 -13.58
N TYR A 3 -23.99 5.65 -14.46
CA TYR A 3 -25.19 4.97 -14.97
C TYR A 3 -24.88 3.62 -15.61
N LEU A 4 -23.77 3.54 -16.34
CA LEU A 4 -23.30 2.30 -16.96
C LEU A 4 -22.91 1.24 -15.91
N ASP A 5 -22.31 1.64 -14.79
CA ASP A 5 -21.98 0.72 -13.69
C ASP A 5 -23.26 0.12 -13.07
N VAL A 6 -24.29 0.96 -12.85
CA VAL A 6 -25.59 0.50 -12.31
C VAL A 6 -26.28 -0.44 -13.29
N TYR A 7 -26.26 -0.11 -14.59
CA TYR A 7 -26.81 -0.95 -15.64
C TYR A 7 -26.16 -2.35 -15.68
N LYS A 8 -24.83 -2.43 -15.59
CA LYS A 8 -24.10 -3.71 -15.53
C LYS A 8 -24.54 -4.59 -14.36
N ILE A 9 -24.63 -4.00 -13.17
CA ILE A 9 -25.00 -4.73 -11.95
C ILE A 9 -26.43 -5.26 -12.08
N PHE A 10 -27.38 -4.42 -12.50
CA PHE A 10 -28.77 -4.82 -12.67
C PHE A 10 -28.93 -5.91 -13.73
N PHE A 11 -28.20 -5.80 -14.84
CA PHE A 11 -28.16 -6.82 -15.88
C PHE A 11 -27.69 -8.17 -15.35
N LEU A 12 -26.59 -8.20 -14.58
CA LEU A 12 -26.08 -9.45 -14.01
C LEU A 12 -26.99 -10.02 -12.91
N ILE A 13 -27.60 -9.19 -12.06
CA ILE A 13 -28.59 -9.65 -11.08
C ILE A 13 -29.75 -10.35 -11.79
N THR A 14 -30.24 -9.76 -12.89
CA THR A 14 -31.33 -10.35 -13.69
C THR A 14 -30.92 -11.71 -14.25
N ILE A 15 -29.72 -11.83 -14.81
CA ILE A 15 -29.19 -13.11 -15.31
C ILE A 15 -29.04 -14.13 -14.18
N ALA A 16 -28.43 -13.73 -13.06
CA ALA A 16 -28.18 -14.61 -11.92
C ALA A 16 -29.49 -15.23 -11.43
N VAL A 17 -30.48 -14.41 -11.10
CA VAL A 17 -31.81 -14.85 -10.61
C VAL A 17 -32.52 -15.75 -11.63
N VAL A 18 -32.58 -15.36 -12.91
CA VAL A 18 -33.26 -16.16 -13.93
C VAL A 18 -32.56 -17.51 -14.15
N SER A 19 -31.22 -17.54 -14.04
CA SER A 19 -30.42 -18.75 -14.28
C SER A 19 -30.42 -19.74 -13.11
N THR A 20 -30.63 -19.28 -11.87
CA THR A 20 -30.58 -20.12 -10.67
C THR A 20 -31.93 -20.75 -10.33
N ILE A 21 -33.05 -20.06 -10.62
CA ILE A 21 -34.41 -20.55 -10.32
C ILE A 21 -34.66 -22.00 -10.81
N PRO A 22 -34.33 -22.41 -12.05
CA PRO A 22 -34.56 -23.78 -12.50
C PRO A 22 -33.70 -24.81 -11.75
N TRP A 23 -32.49 -24.43 -11.37
CA TRP A 23 -31.53 -25.28 -10.67
C TRP A 23 -31.93 -25.47 -9.21
N ASP A 24 -32.23 -24.40 -8.48
CA ASP A 24 -32.73 -24.47 -7.09
C ASP A 24 -34.04 -25.27 -7.01
N SER A 25 -34.96 -25.01 -7.95
CA SER A 25 -36.22 -25.76 -8.05
C SER A 25 -35.98 -27.26 -8.21
N TYR A 26 -34.94 -27.66 -8.95
CA TYR A 26 -34.58 -29.07 -9.14
C TYR A 26 -34.00 -29.67 -7.86
N LEU A 27 -33.08 -28.97 -7.20
CA LEU A 27 -32.44 -29.44 -5.96
C LEU A 27 -33.45 -29.66 -4.83
N ILE A 28 -34.38 -28.72 -4.65
CA ILE A 28 -35.42 -28.80 -3.63
C ILE A 28 -36.40 -29.96 -3.92
N ARG A 29 -36.85 -30.10 -5.18
CA ARG A 29 -37.77 -31.20 -5.57
C ARG A 29 -37.16 -32.59 -5.41
N LYS A 30 -35.84 -32.71 -5.59
CA LYS A 30 -35.10 -33.97 -5.41
C LYS A 30 -34.64 -34.19 -3.97
N LYS A 31 -35.01 -33.30 -3.05
CA LYS A 31 -34.57 -33.33 -1.64
C LYS A 31 -33.05 -33.40 -1.52
N ILE A 32 -32.32 -32.72 -2.40
CA ILE A 32 -30.86 -32.56 -2.27
C ILE A 32 -30.59 -31.43 -1.29
N TRP A 33 -31.42 -30.38 -1.33
CA TRP A 33 -31.53 -29.33 -0.34
C TRP A 33 -32.90 -29.36 0.34
N THR A 34 -32.89 -29.26 1.67
CA THR A 34 -34.11 -29.16 2.48
C THR A 34 -34.00 -28.01 3.48
N TYR A 35 -35.11 -27.28 3.63
CA TYR A 35 -35.25 -26.19 4.59
C TYR A 35 -36.17 -26.65 5.74
N PRO A 36 -35.77 -26.46 7.01
CA PRO A 36 -36.65 -26.67 8.14
C PRO A 36 -37.91 -25.79 8.03
N PRO A 37 -39.12 -26.29 8.38
CA PRO A 37 -40.36 -25.51 8.29
C PRO A 37 -40.36 -24.20 9.08
N ASN A 38 -39.55 -24.14 10.14
CA ASN A 38 -39.35 -22.98 11.01
C ASN A 38 -38.25 -22.02 10.53
N ALA A 39 -37.50 -22.36 9.48
CA ALA A 39 -36.43 -21.54 8.93
C ALA A 39 -36.88 -20.66 7.75
N ILE A 40 -38.06 -20.94 7.16
CA ILE A 40 -38.64 -20.16 6.07
C ILE A 40 -39.52 -19.06 6.68
N ILE A 41 -39.15 -17.79 6.49
CA ILE A 41 -39.83 -16.64 7.09
C ILE A 41 -40.74 -15.96 6.05
N GLY A 42 -40.38 -16.04 4.76
CA GLY A 42 -41.08 -15.40 3.65
C GLY A 42 -41.84 -16.32 2.68
N PRO A 43 -42.43 -15.75 1.61
CA PRO A 43 -43.13 -16.52 0.58
C PRO A 43 -42.15 -17.37 -0.25
N THR A 44 -42.63 -18.45 -0.86
CA THR A 44 -41.81 -19.29 -1.74
C THR A 44 -42.13 -19.06 -3.23
N LEU A 45 -41.10 -19.03 -4.08
CA LEU A 45 -41.21 -19.05 -5.54
C LEU A 45 -40.90 -20.46 -6.05
N TYR A 46 -41.89 -21.20 -6.57
CA TYR A 46 -41.72 -22.60 -7.04
C TYR A 46 -41.05 -23.54 -6.00
N GLN A 47 -41.34 -23.36 -4.70
CA GLN A 47 -40.74 -24.03 -3.53
C GLN A 47 -39.40 -23.46 -3.04
N ILE A 48 -38.83 -22.46 -3.72
CA ILE A 48 -37.61 -21.76 -3.30
C ILE A 48 -37.99 -20.65 -2.31
N PRO A 49 -37.41 -20.57 -1.10
CA PRO A 49 -37.62 -19.43 -0.20
C PRO A 49 -37.26 -18.09 -0.86
N ALA A 50 -38.03 -17.03 -0.62
CA ALA A 50 -37.71 -15.69 -1.15
C ALA A 50 -36.34 -15.19 -0.70
N GLU A 51 -35.89 -15.62 0.48
CA GLU A 51 -34.57 -15.35 1.04
C GLU A 51 -33.44 -15.89 0.16
N GLU A 52 -33.64 -17.06 -0.46
CA GLU A 52 -32.67 -17.68 -1.36
C GLU A 52 -32.59 -16.94 -2.70
N VAL A 53 -33.73 -16.52 -3.23
CA VAL A 53 -33.75 -15.64 -4.42
C VAL A 53 -33.06 -14.32 -4.12
N PHE A 54 -33.26 -13.76 -2.92
CA PHE A 54 -32.63 -12.52 -2.48
C PHE A 54 -31.12 -12.68 -2.22
N PHE A 55 -30.68 -13.87 -1.79
CA PHE A 55 -29.27 -14.19 -1.64
C PHE A 55 -28.50 -13.99 -2.96
N PHE A 56 -29.01 -14.49 -4.09
CA PHE A 56 -28.36 -14.29 -5.40
C PHE A 56 -28.31 -12.81 -5.81
N VAL A 57 -29.31 -12.00 -5.42
CA VAL A 57 -29.30 -10.55 -5.63
C VAL A 57 -28.17 -9.90 -4.83
N ILE A 58 -28.07 -10.19 -3.53
CA ILE A 58 -27.04 -9.62 -2.64
C ILE A 58 -25.65 -10.07 -3.07
N GLN A 59 -25.46 -11.37 -3.35
CA GLN A 59 -24.19 -11.91 -3.79
C GLN A 59 -23.75 -11.22 -5.08
N THR A 60 -24.61 -11.19 -6.09
CA THR A 60 -24.28 -10.58 -7.38
C THR A 60 -23.99 -9.09 -7.24
N TYR A 61 -24.77 -8.36 -6.44
CA TYR A 61 -24.52 -6.96 -6.13
C TYR A 61 -23.16 -6.76 -5.46
N THR A 62 -22.88 -7.47 -4.38
CA THR A 62 -21.67 -7.30 -3.57
C THR A 62 -20.41 -7.66 -4.35
N THR A 63 -20.42 -8.79 -5.06
CA THR A 63 -19.32 -9.24 -5.91
C THR A 63 -19.09 -8.27 -7.07
N SER A 64 -20.16 -7.75 -7.70
CA SER A 64 -20.05 -6.76 -8.78
C SER A 64 -19.53 -5.41 -8.28
N LEU A 65 -19.93 -4.95 -7.09
CA LEU A 65 -19.39 -3.75 -6.47
C LEU A 65 -17.88 -3.86 -6.22
N LEU A 66 -17.46 -4.99 -5.66
CA LEU A 66 -16.06 -5.25 -5.40
C LEU A 66 -15.26 -5.29 -6.71
N TYR A 67 -15.80 -5.94 -7.74
CA TYR A 67 -15.21 -5.92 -9.09
C TYR A 67 -15.04 -4.50 -9.62
N LEU A 68 -16.06 -3.63 -9.49
CA LEU A 68 -15.99 -2.24 -9.95
C LEU A 68 -14.93 -1.44 -9.21
N ILE A 69 -14.76 -1.63 -7.90
CA ILE A 69 -13.71 -0.95 -7.11
C ILE A 69 -12.33 -1.25 -7.70
N PHE A 70 -12.06 -2.52 -8.01
CA PHE A 70 -10.76 -2.92 -8.56
C PHE A 70 -10.58 -2.58 -10.05
N ASN A 71 -11.67 -2.45 -10.82
CA ASN A 71 -11.60 -2.22 -12.27
C ASN A 71 -11.80 -0.77 -12.70
N LYS A 72 -12.31 0.13 -11.85
CA LYS A 72 -12.69 1.50 -12.27
C LYS A 72 -11.53 2.29 -12.87
N ALA A 73 -10.37 2.27 -12.20
CA ALA A 73 -9.18 2.98 -12.65
C ALA A 73 -8.47 2.28 -13.81
N THR A 74 -8.77 1.01 -14.07
CA THR A 74 -8.14 0.23 -15.15
C THR A 74 -8.64 0.70 -16.50
N PHE A 75 -7.72 0.82 -17.45
CA PHE A 75 -8.04 1.17 -18.82
C PHE A 75 -8.06 -0.11 -19.65
N HIS A 76 -9.23 -0.74 -19.78
CA HIS A 76 -9.38 -2.04 -20.46
C HIS A 76 -8.87 -2.11 -21.91
N PRO A 77 -8.96 -1.05 -22.75
CA PRO A 77 -8.49 -1.09 -24.15
C PRO A 77 -7.06 -1.58 -24.36
N ILE A 78 -6.14 -1.31 -23.43
CA ILE A 78 -4.73 -1.71 -23.57
C ILE A 78 -4.48 -3.21 -23.37
N TYR A 79 -5.49 -3.96 -22.91
CA TYR A 79 -5.42 -5.41 -22.72
C TYR A 79 -6.01 -6.20 -23.90
N LEU A 80 -6.49 -5.51 -24.93
CA LEU A 80 -6.84 -6.12 -26.20
C LEU A 80 -5.56 -6.48 -26.96
N SER A 81 -5.59 -7.56 -27.73
CA SER A 81 -4.50 -7.98 -28.61
C SER A 81 -5.09 -8.55 -29.89
N SER A 82 -4.53 -8.24 -31.07
CA SER A 82 -4.81 -9.09 -32.23
C SER A 82 -4.01 -10.39 -32.14
N GLU A 83 -4.51 -11.44 -32.79
CA GLU A 83 -3.84 -12.73 -32.92
C GLU A 83 -3.34 -12.94 -34.36
N ARG A 84 -2.96 -11.86 -35.05
CA ARG A 84 -2.40 -11.96 -36.41
C ARG A 84 -0.95 -12.45 -36.38
N PRO A 85 -0.60 -13.53 -37.12
CA PRO A 85 0.79 -13.94 -37.27
C PRO A 85 1.53 -12.90 -38.13
N GLY A 86 2.46 -12.13 -37.53
CA GLY A 86 3.39 -11.26 -38.29
C GLY A 86 3.69 -9.87 -37.71
N HIS A 87 2.87 -9.33 -36.80
CA HIS A 87 3.03 -7.95 -36.30
C HIS A 87 3.16 -7.77 -34.78
N CYS A 88 3.00 -8.83 -33.99
CA CYS A 88 3.50 -8.82 -32.62
C CYS A 88 5.02 -9.04 -32.63
N SER A 89 5.75 -8.23 -31.87
CA SER A 89 7.22 -8.28 -31.70
C SER A 89 7.78 -9.58 -31.10
N SER A 90 6.95 -10.62 -30.97
CA SER A 90 7.41 -12.01 -30.95
C SER A 90 6.31 -12.95 -31.45
N SER A 91 6.64 -13.90 -32.32
CA SER A 91 5.75 -15.02 -32.68
C SER A 91 5.41 -15.92 -31.46
N SER A 92 6.12 -15.71 -30.35
CA SER A 92 5.97 -16.45 -29.10
C SER A 92 4.75 -16.01 -28.29
N ASP A 93 4.40 -14.72 -28.30
CA ASP A 93 3.30 -14.19 -27.47
C ASP A 93 1.93 -14.58 -28.00
N THR A 94 1.71 -14.52 -29.33
CA THR A 94 0.46 -14.96 -29.94
C THR A 94 0.20 -16.45 -29.71
N ARG A 95 1.25 -17.27 -29.74
CA ARG A 95 1.17 -18.70 -29.42
C ARG A 95 0.81 -18.91 -27.95
N GLN A 96 1.36 -18.11 -27.03
CA GLN A 96 1.02 -18.18 -25.61
C GLN A 96 -0.46 -17.83 -25.34
N TRP A 97 -1.01 -16.81 -25.98
CA TRP A 97 -2.42 -16.42 -25.81
C TRP A 97 -3.39 -17.54 -26.22
N ARG A 98 -3.15 -18.17 -27.38
CA ARG A 98 -3.95 -19.30 -27.85
C ARG A 98 -3.83 -20.51 -26.93
N ILE A 99 -2.62 -20.81 -26.47
CA ILE A 99 -2.40 -21.91 -25.51
C ILE A 99 -3.21 -21.65 -24.24
N LYS A 100 -3.07 -20.47 -23.61
CA LYS A 100 -3.78 -20.16 -22.36
C LYS A 100 -5.31 -20.21 -22.53
N LYS A 101 -5.84 -19.70 -23.65
CA LYS A 101 -7.26 -19.80 -24.00
C LYS A 101 -7.71 -21.26 -24.04
N HIS A 102 -7.04 -22.10 -24.83
CA HIS A 102 -7.42 -23.51 -25.01
C HIS A 102 -7.19 -24.33 -23.74
N THR A 103 -6.17 -24.02 -22.94
CA THR A 103 -5.97 -24.67 -21.64
C THR A 103 -7.15 -24.43 -20.70
N GLY A 104 -7.64 -23.19 -20.58
CA GLY A 104 -8.81 -22.92 -19.75
C GLY A 104 -10.09 -23.58 -20.28
N GLN A 105 -10.27 -23.62 -21.61
CA GLN A 105 -11.38 -24.37 -22.23
C GLN A 105 -11.28 -25.87 -21.92
N ALA A 106 -10.09 -26.46 -22.04
CA ALA A 106 -9.86 -27.87 -21.74
C ALA A 106 -10.15 -28.20 -20.27
N VAL A 107 -9.72 -27.35 -19.33
CA VAL A 107 -10.02 -27.53 -17.89
C VAL A 107 -11.52 -27.53 -17.62
N LEU A 108 -12.27 -26.60 -18.23
CA LEU A 108 -13.73 -26.53 -18.06
C LEU A 108 -14.44 -27.71 -18.74
N VAL A 109 -13.98 -28.17 -19.91
CA VAL A 109 -14.54 -29.37 -20.58
C VAL A 109 -14.23 -30.66 -19.81
N LEU A 110 -13.05 -30.76 -19.21
CA LEU A 110 -12.70 -31.89 -18.33
C LEU A 110 -13.58 -31.88 -17.07
N GLY A 111 -13.83 -30.71 -16.48
CA GLY A 111 -14.77 -30.56 -15.37
C GLY A 111 -16.18 -31.00 -15.73
N LEU A 112 -16.69 -30.63 -16.91
CA LEU A 112 -18.00 -31.10 -17.41
C LEU A 112 -18.04 -32.62 -17.60
N SER A 113 -16.95 -33.20 -18.09
CA SER A 113 -16.82 -34.65 -18.26
C SER A 113 -16.82 -35.36 -16.90
N ALA A 114 -16.14 -34.81 -15.89
CA ALA A 114 -16.17 -35.31 -14.51
C ALA A 114 -17.58 -35.17 -13.89
N ALA A 115 -18.26 -34.05 -14.13
CA ALA A 115 -19.64 -33.81 -13.68
C ALA A 115 -20.61 -34.85 -14.26
N TRP A 116 -20.48 -35.17 -15.54
CA TRP A 116 -21.30 -36.19 -16.21
C TRP A 116 -21.11 -37.58 -15.57
N VAL A 117 -19.87 -37.94 -15.23
CA VAL A 117 -19.57 -39.20 -14.54
C VAL A 117 -20.15 -39.21 -13.12
N MET A 118 -19.98 -38.11 -12.35
CA MET A 118 -20.54 -37.99 -11.00
C MET A 118 -22.07 -38.03 -10.99
N PHE A 119 -22.71 -37.46 -12.01
CA PHE A 119 -24.16 -37.48 -12.15
C PHE A 119 -24.69 -38.88 -12.52
N ASN A 120 -24.07 -39.56 -13.48
CA ASN A 120 -24.54 -40.87 -13.95
C ASN A 120 -24.27 -42.02 -12.97
N THR A 121 -23.29 -41.88 -12.09
CA THR A 121 -22.99 -42.89 -11.06
C THR A 121 -24.01 -42.89 -9.92
N GLY A 122 -24.81 -41.84 -9.76
CA GLY A 122 -26.03 -41.84 -8.92
C GLY A 122 -25.80 -42.03 -7.42
N GLY A 123 -24.62 -41.65 -6.90
CA GLY A 123 -24.21 -41.87 -5.50
C GLY A 123 -23.47 -40.67 -4.90
N THR A 124 -22.43 -40.95 -4.09
CA THR A 124 -21.59 -39.93 -3.44
C THR A 124 -20.89 -39.04 -4.49
N GLY A 125 -21.17 -37.73 -4.48
CA GLY A 125 -20.66 -36.77 -5.46
C GLY A 125 -21.68 -36.25 -6.47
N THR A 126 -22.92 -36.75 -6.43
CA THR A 126 -24.03 -36.25 -7.29
C THR A 126 -24.23 -34.74 -7.11
N TYR A 127 -24.10 -34.21 -5.89
CA TYR A 127 -24.28 -32.79 -5.62
C TYR A 127 -23.16 -31.93 -6.27
N MET A 128 -21.89 -32.33 -6.10
CA MET A 128 -20.76 -31.71 -6.81
C MET A 128 -20.95 -31.75 -8.33
N GLY A 129 -21.41 -32.89 -8.87
CA GLY A 129 -21.71 -33.06 -10.29
C GLY A 129 -22.78 -32.07 -10.79
N LEU A 130 -23.83 -31.81 -10.01
CA LEU A 130 -24.86 -30.83 -10.34
C LEU A 130 -24.37 -29.38 -10.31
N ILE A 131 -23.49 -29.02 -9.36
CA ILE A 131 -22.88 -27.68 -9.32
C ILE A 131 -22.02 -27.45 -10.56
N VAL A 132 -21.12 -28.40 -10.87
CA VAL A 132 -20.22 -28.30 -12.03
C VAL A 132 -21.02 -28.33 -13.33
N GLY A 133 -22.00 -29.22 -13.46
CA GLY A 133 -22.84 -29.35 -14.65
C GLY A 133 -23.68 -28.11 -14.95
N TRP A 134 -24.08 -27.34 -13.93
CA TRP A 134 -24.78 -26.07 -14.09
C TRP A 134 -23.83 -24.90 -14.38
N ALA A 135 -22.75 -24.74 -13.62
CA ALA A 135 -21.90 -23.55 -13.71
C ALA A 135 -20.91 -23.57 -14.89
N PHE A 136 -20.32 -24.73 -15.19
CA PHE A 136 -19.21 -24.82 -16.14
C PHE A 136 -19.57 -24.52 -17.60
N PRO A 137 -20.80 -24.78 -18.12
CA PRO A 137 -21.18 -24.37 -19.47
C PRO A 137 -21.13 -22.84 -19.63
N PHE A 138 -21.63 -22.10 -18.64
CA PHE A 138 -21.58 -20.64 -18.64
C PHE A 138 -20.16 -20.11 -18.43
N LEU A 139 -19.38 -20.70 -17.52
CA LEU A 139 -17.97 -20.35 -17.36
C LEU A 139 -17.17 -20.60 -18.64
N LEU A 140 -17.43 -21.69 -19.36
CA LEU A 140 -16.78 -22.00 -20.64
C LEU A 140 -17.13 -20.99 -21.72
N PHE A 141 -18.40 -20.60 -21.80
CA PHE A 141 -18.88 -19.57 -22.71
C PHE A 141 -18.21 -18.22 -22.41
N LEU A 142 -18.28 -17.76 -21.15
CA LEU A 142 -17.69 -16.49 -20.72
C LEU A 142 -16.16 -16.49 -20.86
N TRP A 143 -15.49 -17.58 -20.51
CA TRP A 143 -14.05 -17.75 -20.75
C TRP A 143 -13.72 -17.60 -22.22
N THR A 144 -14.47 -18.27 -23.11
CA THR A 144 -14.20 -18.25 -24.54
C THR A 144 -14.32 -16.85 -25.13
N LEU A 145 -15.29 -16.05 -24.68
CA LEU A 145 -15.54 -14.70 -25.17
C LEU A 145 -14.69 -13.62 -24.48
N ALA A 146 -14.25 -13.85 -23.24
CA ALA A 146 -13.58 -12.83 -22.44
C ALA A 146 -12.13 -13.19 -22.02
N TYR A 147 -11.54 -14.27 -22.57
CA TYR A 147 -10.21 -14.75 -22.18
C TYR A 147 -9.12 -13.67 -22.21
N GLN A 148 -9.15 -12.73 -23.17
CA GLN A 148 -8.14 -11.68 -23.27
C GLN A 148 -8.08 -10.84 -22.00
N LEU A 149 -9.23 -10.39 -21.50
CA LEU A 149 -9.29 -9.62 -20.26
C LEU A 149 -9.17 -10.53 -19.03
N LEU A 150 -9.78 -11.72 -19.02
CA LEU A 150 -9.68 -12.64 -17.89
C LEU A 150 -8.23 -13.04 -17.55
N ILE A 151 -7.40 -13.18 -18.58
CA ILE A 151 -5.99 -13.59 -18.48
C ILE A 151 -5.07 -12.36 -18.47
N GLY A 152 -5.42 -11.30 -19.21
CA GLY A 152 -4.60 -10.10 -19.38
C GLY A 152 -4.73 -9.09 -18.27
N LEU A 153 -5.92 -8.96 -17.67
CA LEU A 153 -6.12 -8.04 -16.55
C LEU A 153 -5.26 -8.48 -15.35
N PRO A 154 -4.81 -7.52 -14.52
CA PRO A 154 -4.14 -7.84 -13.27
C PRO A 154 -5.00 -8.78 -12.42
N TRP A 155 -4.38 -9.73 -11.73
CA TRP A 155 -5.12 -10.67 -10.85
C TRP A 155 -5.96 -9.96 -9.77
N THR A 156 -5.61 -8.71 -9.42
CA THR A 156 -6.40 -7.86 -8.51
C THR A 156 -7.77 -7.49 -9.08
N ASN A 157 -7.93 -7.51 -10.41
CA ASN A 157 -9.14 -7.12 -11.12
C ASN A 157 -10.09 -8.29 -11.38
N THR A 158 -9.57 -9.51 -11.38
CA THR A 158 -10.33 -10.73 -11.69
C THR A 158 -10.37 -11.68 -10.50
N VAL A 159 -9.21 -12.10 -9.97
CA VAL A 159 -9.13 -13.10 -8.89
C VAL A 159 -9.57 -12.55 -7.52
N LEU A 160 -9.21 -11.32 -7.14
CA LEU A 160 -9.63 -10.75 -5.85
C LEU A 160 -11.15 -10.58 -5.74
N PRO A 161 -11.85 -10.03 -6.75
CA PRO A 161 -13.32 -9.99 -6.77
C PRO A 161 -13.98 -11.36 -6.70
N ILE A 162 -13.29 -12.45 -7.04
CA ILE A 162 -13.81 -13.82 -6.88
C ILE A 162 -13.55 -14.30 -5.44
N VAL A 163 -12.29 -14.28 -5.02
CA VAL A 163 -11.83 -14.93 -3.78
C VAL A 163 -12.38 -14.25 -2.53
N LEU A 164 -12.40 -12.92 -2.48
CA LEU A 164 -12.85 -12.19 -1.28
C LEU A 164 -14.31 -12.47 -0.92
N PRO A 165 -15.29 -12.34 -1.84
CA PRO A 165 -16.67 -12.69 -1.52
C PRO A 165 -16.83 -14.20 -1.31
N THR A 166 -16.05 -15.05 -1.98
CA THR A 166 -16.09 -16.51 -1.75
C THR A 166 -15.67 -16.85 -0.32
N VAL A 167 -14.55 -16.32 0.17
CA VAL A 167 -14.09 -16.56 1.56
C VAL A 167 -15.06 -15.98 2.58
N TYR A 168 -15.64 -14.80 2.30
CA TYR A 168 -16.67 -14.22 3.14
C TYR A 168 -17.90 -15.14 3.24
N LEU A 169 -18.39 -15.65 2.11
CA LEU A 169 -19.52 -16.56 2.06
C LEU A 169 -19.22 -17.91 2.73
N TRP A 170 -17.99 -18.42 2.64
CA TRP A 170 -17.57 -19.61 3.39
C TRP A 170 -17.73 -19.43 4.91
N ILE A 171 -17.39 -18.26 5.44
CA ILE A 171 -17.53 -17.95 6.86
C ILE A 171 -19.01 -17.83 7.24
N VAL A 172 -19.78 -17.07 6.46
CA VAL A 172 -21.23 -16.86 6.71
C VAL A 172 -21.98 -18.18 6.66
N ASP A 173 -21.67 -19.04 5.69
CA ASP A 173 -22.33 -20.33 5.52
C ASP A 173 -21.96 -21.31 6.63
N THR A 174 -20.70 -21.33 7.08
CA THR A 174 -20.28 -22.12 8.26
C THR A 174 -21.10 -21.73 9.50
N LEU A 175 -21.45 -20.44 9.66
CA LEU A 175 -22.29 -19.96 10.76
C LEU A 175 -23.77 -20.37 10.58
N ALA A 176 -24.29 -20.35 9.34
CA ALA A 176 -25.66 -20.75 9.03
C ALA A 176 -25.87 -22.26 9.23
N LEU A 177 -24.95 -23.10 8.74
CA LEU A 177 -24.97 -24.55 8.92
C LEU A 177 -24.93 -24.95 10.41
N ARG A 178 -24.09 -24.27 11.22
CA ARG A 178 -24.03 -24.51 12.67
C ARG A 178 -25.31 -24.12 13.42
N ARG A 179 -26.11 -23.19 12.86
CA ARG A 179 -27.41 -22.78 13.41
C ARG A 179 -28.57 -23.66 12.93
N GLY A 180 -28.31 -24.64 12.05
CA GLY A 180 -29.33 -25.53 11.49
C GLY A 180 -30.28 -24.81 10.53
N THR A 181 -29.86 -23.72 9.90
CA THR A 181 -30.70 -22.92 9.01
C THR A 181 -31.18 -23.71 7.78
N TRP A 182 -30.39 -24.67 7.32
CA TRP A 182 -30.74 -25.62 6.25
C TRP A 182 -29.78 -26.84 6.31
N VAL A 183 -30.12 -27.96 5.65
CA VAL A 183 -29.38 -29.24 5.73
C VAL A 183 -29.18 -29.88 4.34
N ILE A 184 -28.01 -30.48 4.14
CA ILE A 184 -27.71 -31.36 2.99
C ILE A 184 -28.03 -32.81 3.38
N GLU A 185 -28.85 -33.50 2.58
CA GLU A 185 -29.22 -34.90 2.83
C GLU A 185 -28.02 -35.86 2.74
N ASN A 186 -27.94 -36.81 3.68
CA ASN A 186 -26.87 -37.80 3.70
C ASN A 186 -27.05 -38.82 2.56
N GLY A 187 -26.13 -38.82 1.59
CA GLY A 187 -26.09 -39.79 0.48
C GLY A 187 -25.59 -39.24 -0.86
N THR A 188 -25.67 -37.91 -1.07
CA THR A 188 -25.29 -37.25 -2.34
C THR A 188 -23.97 -36.48 -2.27
N LYS A 189 -23.44 -36.24 -1.06
CA LYS A 189 -22.18 -35.53 -0.78
C LYS A 189 -20.94 -36.44 -0.84
N LEU A 190 -19.78 -35.83 -1.01
CA LEU A 190 -18.44 -36.43 -1.00
C LEU A 190 -17.93 -36.72 0.42
N GLY A 191 -18.49 -36.05 1.44
CA GLY A 191 -18.07 -36.19 2.83
C GLY A 191 -16.73 -35.51 3.18
N ILE A 192 -16.20 -34.71 2.25
CA ILE A 192 -14.96 -33.95 2.44
C ILE A 192 -15.32 -32.57 2.97
N HIS A 193 -14.64 -32.13 4.03
CA HIS A 193 -14.84 -30.81 4.63
C HIS A 193 -13.60 -29.96 4.37
N LEU A 194 -13.81 -28.69 4.01
CA LEU A 194 -12.70 -27.74 3.90
C LEU A 194 -12.16 -27.37 5.29
N TRP A 195 -13.06 -27.24 6.27
CA TRP A 195 -12.79 -27.13 7.71
C TRP A 195 -14.02 -27.57 8.51
N PRO A 196 -13.94 -27.70 9.86
CA PRO A 196 -15.06 -28.16 10.67
C PRO A 196 -16.33 -27.31 10.51
N GLY A 197 -17.34 -27.87 9.83
CA GLY A 197 -18.63 -27.24 9.58
C GLY A 197 -18.84 -26.62 8.19
N LEU A 198 -17.93 -26.84 7.22
CA LEU A 198 -18.09 -26.41 5.83
C LEU A 198 -17.75 -27.54 4.86
N GLU A 199 -18.74 -28.00 4.09
CA GLU A 199 -18.56 -29.05 3.07
C GLU A 199 -17.82 -28.50 1.82
N ILE A 200 -17.05 -29.36 1.14
CA ILE A 200 -16.25 -28.93 -0.02
C ILE A 200 -17.14 -28.50 -1.20
N GLU A 201 -18.33 -29.08 -1.33
CA GLU A 201 -19.34 -28.74 -2.31
C GLU A 201 -19.82 -27.29 -2.17
N GLU A 202 -20.15 -26.87 -0.95
CA GLU A 202 -20.55 -25.48 -0.65
C GLU A 202 -19.40 -24.52 -0.88
N ALA A 203 -18.20 -24.90 -0.44
CA ALA A 203 -17.02 -24.11 -0.69
C ALA A 203 -16.79 -23.88 -2.20
N PHE A 204 -16.99 -24.93 -3.00
CA PHE A 204 -16.90 -24.87 -4.44
C PHE A 204 -18.06 -24.11 -5.10
N PHE A 205 -19.29 -24.24 -4.59
CA PHE A 205 -20.46 -23.51 -5.07
C PHE A 205 -20.26 -22.00 -4.98
N PHE A 206 -19.83 -21.48 -3.83
CA PHE A 206 -19.54 -20.05 -3.66
C PHE A 206 -18.34 -19.59 -4.51
N LEU A 207 -17.38 -20.47 -4.78
CA LEU A 207 -16.29 -20.18 -5.71
C LEU A 207 -16.83 -20.04 -7.14
N ALA A 208 -17.59 -21.03 -7.61
CA ALA A 208 -18.11 -21.08 -8.97
C ALA A 208 -19.10 -19.94 -9.27
N THR A 209 -19.99 -19.61 -8.34
CA THR A 209 -20.96 -18.50 -8.49
C THR A 209 -20.27 -17.13 -8.52
N ASN A 210 -19.27 -16.88 -7.67
CA ASN A 210 -18.49 -15.65 -7.76
C ASN A 210 -17.61 -15.59 -9.02
N MET A 211 -17.10 -16.74 -9.50
CA MET A 211 -16.45 -16.82 -10.81
C MET A 211 -17.41 -16.42 -11.94
N LEU A 212 -18.66 -16.91 -11.93
CA LEU A 212 -19.66 -16.54 -12.94
C LEU A 212 -19.95 -15.04 -12.96
N ILE A 213 -20.13 -14.42 -11.79
CA ILE A 213 -20.39 -12.98 -11.67
C ILE A 213 -19.21 -12.18 -12.23
N VAL A 214 -17.98 -12.50 -11.81
CA VAL A 214 -16.79 -11.78 -12.25
C VAL A 214 -16.47 -12.02 -13.72
N PHE A 215 -16.68 -13.23 -14.23
CA PHE A 215 -16.52 -13.53 -15.65
C PHE A 215 -17.58 -12.79 -16.48
N GLY A 216 -18.81 -12.67 -15.96
CA GLY A 216 -19.88 -11.87 -16.55
C GLY A 216 -19.52 -10.38 -16.62
N MET A 217 -19.04 -9.80 -15.51
CA MET A 217 -18.56 -8.41 -15.47
C MET A 217 -17.39 -8.19 -16.45
N THR A 218 -16.45 -9.14 -16.49
CA THR A 218 -15.28 -9.08 -17.39
C THR A 218 -15.69 -9.18 -18.85
N ALA A 219 -16.66 -10.04 -19.19
CA ALA A 219 -17.20 -10.12 -20.54
C ALA A 219 -17.90 -8.82 -20.94
N PHE A 220 -18.63 -8.19 -20.03
CA PHE A 220 -19.24 -6.88 -20.27
C PHE A 220 -18.17 -5.81 -20.55
N ASP A 221 -17.12 -5.74 -19.71
CA ASP A 221 -16.02 -4.80 -19.92
C ASP A 221 -15.22 -5.09 -21.20
N ASN A 222 -15.08 -6.36 -21.58
CA ASN A 222 -14.46 -6.74 -22.86
C ASN A 222 -15.27 -6.20 -24.03
N ALA A 223 -16.60 -6.42 -24.01
CA ALA A 223 -17.49 -5.90 -25.03
C ALA A 223 -17.37 -4.38 -25.18
N LEU A 224 -17.37 -3.66 -24.04
CA LEU A 224 -17.20 -2.20 -24.02
C LEU A 224 -15.81 -1.76 -24.51
N ALA A 225 -14.75 -2.46 -24.11
CA ALA A 225 -13.40 -2.16 -24.57
C ALA A 225 -13.30 -2.30 -26.09
N VAL A 226 -13.86 -3.37 -26.66
CA VAL A 226 -13.91 -3.58 -28.11
C VAL A 226 -14.75 -2.50 -28.81
N LEU A 227 -15.92 -2.16 -28.26
CA LEU A 227 -16.79 -1.11 -28.82
C LEU A 227 -16.09 0.25 -28.84
N HIS A 228 -15.57 0.71 -27.71
CA HIS A 228 -14.97 2.05 -27.60
C HIS A 228 -13.62 2.16 -28.32
N THR A 229 -12.87 1.06 -28.47
CA THR A 229 -11.56 1.09 -29.14
C THR A 229 -11.69 1.15 -30.65
N PHE A 230 -12.67 0.43 -31.22
CA PHE A 230 -12.80 0.25 -32.66
C PHE A 230 -14.06 0.90 -33.24
N CYS A 231 -14.68 1.84 -32.53
CA CYS A 231 -15.78 2.61 -33.07
C CYS A 231 -15.29 3.65 -34.09
N PRO A 232 -16.11 3.99 -35.10
CA PRO A 232 -15.85 5.14 -35.96
C PRO A 232 -15.68 6.44 -35.15
N PRO A 233 -14.93 7.44 -35.65
CA PRO A 233 -14.73 8.73 -34.97
C PRO A 233 -16.05 9.44 -34.62
N ASP A 234 -17.04 9.39 -35.51
CA ASP A 234 -18.33 10.09 -35.36
C ASP A 234 -19.37 9.30 -34.57
N TRP A 235 -18.99 8.13 -34.03
CA TRP A 235 -19.91 7.29 -33.30
C TRP A 235 -20.11 7.79 -31.87
N ILE A 236 -21.35 8.14 -31.54
CA ILE A 236 -21.77 8.50 -30.18
C ILE A 236 -22.17 7.22 -29.45
N ALA A 237 -21.47 6.92 -28.35
CA ALA A 237 -21.74 5.72 -27.57
C ALA A 237 -23.14 5.79 -26.92
N PRO A 238 -23.99 4.77 -27.06
CA PRO A 238 -25.25 4.73 -26.35
C PRO A 238 -25.02 4.68 -24.85
N HIS A 239 -25.83 5.41 -24.08
CA HIS A 239 -25.72 5.44 -22.62
C HIS A 239 -25.90 4.05 -22.00
N PHE A 240 -26.81 3.25 -22.59
CA PHE A 240 -27.04 1.85 -22.25
C PHE A 240 -26.93 0.99 -23.52
N PRO A 241 -25.81 0.27 -23.72
CA PRO A 241 -25.64 -0.57 -24.90
C PRO A 241 -26.61 -1.76 -24.85
N SER A 242 -27.27 -2.06 -25.97
CA SER A 242 -28.15 -3.23 -26.04
C SER A 242 -27.37 -4.53 -25.96
N VAL A 243 -28.01 -5.60 -25.49
CA VAL A 243 -27.39 -6.94 -25.41
C VAL A 243 -26.89 -7.41 -26.78
N ILE A 244 -27.64 -7.10 -27.85
CA ILE A 244 -27.24 -7.42 -29.23
C ILE A 244 -25.93 -6.70 -29.60
N LEU A 245 -25.77 -5.43 -29.21
CA LEU A 245 -24.56 -4.65 -29.47
C LEU A 245 -23.36 -5.21 -28.70
N LEU A 246 -23.54 -5.54 -27.42
CA LEU A 246 -22.50 -6.17 -26.58
C LEU A 246 -22.07 -7.51 -27.16
N MET A 247 -23.03 -8.34 -27.61
CA MET A 247 -22.75 -9.62 -28.23
C MET A 247 -22.02 -9.49 -29.57
N LYS A 248 -22.41 -8.52 -30.41
CA LYS A 248 -21.67 -8.21 -31.66
C LYS A 248 -20.21 -7.84 -31.38
N ALA A 249 -19.96 -7.10 -30.31
CA ALA A 249 -18.61 -6.73 -29.90
C ALA A 249 -17.80 -7.95 -29.42
N LEU A 250 -18.37 -8.78 -28.55
CA LEU A 250 -17.72 -10.01 -28.05
C LEU A 250 -17.43 -11.03 -29.14
N LEU A 251 -18.27 -11.09 -30.18
CA LEU A 251 -18.10 -11.99 -31.31
C LEU A 251 -17.23 -11.41 -32.43
N LYS A 252 -16.74 -10.16 -32.30
CA LYS A 252 -15.83 -9.57 -33.29
C LYS A 252 -14.54 -10.39 -33.34
N PRO A 253 -14.18 -10.98 -34.51
CA PRO A 253 -12.97 -11.77 -34.61
C PRO A 253 -11.74 -10.95 -34.24
N VAL A 254 -10.87 -11.54 -33.42
CA VAL A 254 -9.62 -10.91 -32.96
C VAL A 254 -8.68 -10.57 -34.12
N SER A 255 -8.81 -11.28 -35.25
CA SER A 255 -8.11 -10.96 -36.50
C SER A 255 -8.56 -9.65 -37.14
N GLN A 256 -9.67 -9.05 -36.73
CA GLN A 256 -10.16 -7.76 -37.21
C GLN A 256 -9.80 -6.60 -36.27
N TYR A 257 -9.02 -6.85 -35.21
CA TYR A 257 -8.54 -5.78 -34.34
C TYR A 257 -7.46 -4.98 -35.07
N ASP A 258 -7.51 -3.67 -34.88
CA ASP A 258 -6.50 -2.74 -35.37
C ASP A 258 -5.32 -2.72 -34.38
N ASP A 259 -4.21 -3.34 -34.79
CA ASP A 259 -2.99 -3.47 -34.00
C ASP A 259 -2.32 -2.12 -33.71
N GLU A 260 -2.36 -1.21 -34.67
CA GLU A 260 -1.77 0.12 -34.52
C GLU A 260 -2.54 0.93 -33.51
N ARG A 261 -3.88 0.85 -33.54
CA ARG A 261 -4.74 1.50 -32.53
C ARG A 261 -4.45 0.95 -31.13
N ILE A 262 -4.36 -0.37 -30.96
CA ILE A 262 -4.05 -0.98 -29.65
C ILE A 262 -2.67 -0.53 -29.16
N THR A 263 -1.64 -0.67 -30.01
CA THR A 263 -0.25 -0.35 -29.66
C THR A 263 -0.11 1.14 -29.35
N GLY A 264 -0.72 2.00 -30.14
CA GLY A 264 -0.75 3.43 -29.89
C GLY A 264 -1.41 3.77 -28.55
N LEU A 265 -2.52 3.12 -28.19
CA LEU A 265 -3.14 3.31 -26.87
C LEU A 265 -2.23 2.84 -25.72
N GLN A 266 -1.52 1.71 -25.89
CA GLN A 266 -0.55 1.23 -24.91
C GLN A 266 0.58 2.24 -24.71
N GLU A 267 1.11 2.79 -25.80
CA GLU A 267 2.12 3.85 -25.77
C GLU A 267 1.61 5.13 -25.12
N ALA A 268 0.41 5.59 -25.47
CA ALA A 268 -0.20 6.80 -24.92
C ALA A 268 -0.39 6.68 -23.39
N VAL A 269 -0.89 5.53 -22.92
CA VAL A 269 -1.03 5.26 -21.48
C VAL A 269 0.32 5.17 -20.78
N SER A 270 1.32 4.55 -21.42
CA SER A 270 2.68 4.46 -20.89
C SER A 270 3.32 5.85 -20.75
N ARG A 271 3.22 6.70 -21.78
CA ARG A 271 3.66 8.09 -21.76
C ARG A 271 2.98 8.88 -20.66
N LEU A 272 1.65 8.79 -20.58
CA LEU A 272 0.88 9.47 -19.55
C LEU A 272 1.31 9.05 -18.14
N ARG A 273 1.46 7.75 -17.88
CA ARG A 273 1.91 7.22 -16.57
C ARG A 273 3.32 7.67 -16.20
N LYS A 274 4.23 7.81 -17.19
CA LYS A 274 5.62 8.23 -16.98
C LYS A 274 5.74 9.74 -16.74
N LYS A 275 5.04 10.55 -17.54
CA LYS A 275 5.22 12.01 -17.58
C LYS A 275 4.25 12.79 -16.66
N SER A 276 3.10 12.23 -16.28
CA SER A 276 2.17 12.87 -15.32
C SER A 276 1.38 11.88 -14.47
N ARG A 277 1.87 11.65 -13.24
CA ARG A 277 1.20 10.78 -12.26
C ARG A 277 -0.19 11.30 -11.85
N SER A 278 -0.33 12.61 -11.67
CA SER A 278 -1.59 13.25 -11.27
C SER A 278 -2.65 13.14 -12.37
N PHE A 279 -2.28 13.39 -13.63
CA PHE A 279 -3.22 13.27 -14.75
C PHE A 279 -3.55 11.80 -15.06
N TYR A 280 -2.60 10.87 -14.91
CA TYR A 280 -2.87 9.44 -15.01
C TYR A 280 -3.93 8.98 -14.00
N LEU A 281 -3.82 9.40 -12.74
CA LEU A 281 -4.79 9.08 -11.71
C LEU A 281 -6.17 9.70 -12.01
N ALA A 282 -6.19 10.99 -12.38
CA ALA A 282 -7.43 11.70 -12.72
C ALA A 282 -8.14 11.09 -13.94
N SER A 283 -7.39 10.59 -14.94
CA SER A 283 -7.94 9.89 -16.10
C SER A 283 -8.80 8.67 -15.72
N GLY A 284 -8.51 8.05 -14.57
CA GLY A 284 -9.27 6.91 -14.03
C GLY A 284 -10.72 7.21 -13.66
N ALA A 285 -11.08 8.49 -13.52
CA ALA A 285 -12.46 8.91 -13.28
C ALA A 285 -13.30 8.93 -14.56
N PHE A 286 -12.68 9.14 -15.73
CA PHE A 286 -13.35 9.13 -17.02
C PHE A 286 -13.68 7.68 -17.45
N GLN A 287 -14.63 7.51 -18.37
CA GLN A 287 -14.99 6.22 -18.95
C GLN A 287 -15.24 6.34 -20.45
N GLY A 288 -15.30 5.20 -21.13
CA GLY A 288 -15.74 5.14 -22.52
C GLY A 288 -14.78 5.76 -23.52
N LYS A 289 -15.33 6.21 -24.65
CA LYS A 289 -14.60 6.85 -25.75
C LYS A 289 -13.95 8.16 -25.31
N LEU A 290 -14.64 8.96 -24.50
CA LEU A 290 -14.09 10.21 -23.94
C LEU A 290 -12.76 10.00 -23.22
N ARG A 291 -12.63 8.93 -22.40
CA ARG A 291 -11.35 8.61 -21.73
C ARG A 291 -10.24 8.28 -22.73
N ILE A 292 -10.57 7.55 -23.81
CA ILE A 292 -9.61 7.21 -24.87
C ILE A 292 -9.10 8.49 -25.54
N ASP A 293 -10.02 9.36 -25.96
CA ASP A 293 -9.68 10.57 -26.69
C ASP A 293 -8.87 11.56 -25.83
N LEU A 294 -9.20 11.70 -24.54
CA LEU A 294 -8.43 12.53 -23.60
C LEU A 294 -7.01 12.01 -23.38
N ILE A 295 -6.82 10.69 -23.28
CA ILE A 295 -5.48 10.09 -23.14
C ILE A 295 -4.65 10.31 -24.41
N ILE A 296 -5.27 10.16 -25.60
CA ILE A 296 -4.61 10.43 -26.88
C ILE A 296 -4.23 11.90 -27.00
N LEU A 297 -5.15 12.81 -26.70
CA LEU A 297 -4.90 14.26 -26.74
C LEU A 297 -3.72 14.64 -25.84
N TYR A 298 -3.72 14.15 -24.59
CA TYR A 298 -2.62 14.41 -23.68
C TYR A 298 -1.29 13.82 -24.18
N SER A 299 -1.33 12.59 -24.75
CA SER A 299 -0.15 11.98 -25.36
C SER A 299 0.38 12.80 -26.54
N PHE A 300 -0.49 13.40 -27.35
CA PHE A 300 -0.09 14.30 -28.43
C PHE A 300 0.59 15.55 -27.86
N CYS A 301 -0.05 16.25 -26.93
CA CYS A 301 0.51 17.46 -26.32
C CYS A 301 1.90 17.19 -25.77
N ARG A 302 2.09 16.06 -25.05
CA ARG A 302 3.41 15.75 -24.48
C ARG A 302 4.45 15.33 -25.50
N VAL A 303 4.07 14.61 -26.56
CA VAL A 303 4.99 14.24 -27.63
C VAL A 303 5.43 15.47 -28.43
N SER A 304 4.49 16.38 -28.71
CA SER A 304 4.80 17.63 -29.41
C SER A 304 5.74 18.51 -28.58
N ASP A 305 5.52 18.60 -27.27
CA ASP A 305 6.38 19.29 -26.32
C ASP A 305 7.78 18.68 -26.26
N ASP A 306 7.88 17.34 -26.08
CA ASP A 306 9.16 16.62 -26.07
C ASP A 306 9.95 16.81 -27.39
N LEU A 307 9.29 16.87 -28.55
CA LEU A 307 9.95 17.11 -29.85
C LEU A 307 10.60 18.49 -29.96
N VAL A 308 10.09 19.49 -29.22
CA VAL A 308 10.62 20.86 -29.24
C VAL A 308 11.68 21.03 -28.15
N ASP A 309 11.41 20.53 -26.94
CA ASP A 309 12.27 20.70 -25.76
C ASP A 309 13.54 19.82 -25.78
N ASP A 310 13.49 18.59 -26.33
CA ASP A 310 14.64 17.66 -26.32
C ASP A 310 15.65 17.91 -27.48
N THR A 311 15.70 19.13 -28.01
CA THR A 311 16.55 19.51 -29.15
C THR A 311 17.86 20.18 -28.73
N GLU A 312 18.91 20.04 -29.54
CA GLU A 312 20.22 20.62 -29.23
C GLU A 312 20.33 22.10 -29.66
N SER A 313 19.45 22.56 -30.56
CA SER A 313 19.48 23.92 -31.13
C SER A 313 18.09 24.52 -31.34
N VAL A 314 18.01 25.86 -31.30
CA VAL A 314 16.76 26.60 -31.53
C VAL A 314 16.27 26.42 -32.98
N GLU A 315 17.18 26.27 -33.93
CA GLU A 315 16.85 26.00 -35.34
C GLU A 315 16.17 24.64 -35.51
N GLU A 316 16.64 23.61 -34.80
CA GLU A 316 16.01 22.29 -34.80
C GLU A 316 14.63 22.32 -34.15
N ALA A 317 14.47 23.05 -33.05
CA ALA A 317 13.17 23.25 -32.41
C ALA A 317 12.17 23.94 -33.34
N LYS A 318 12.59 25.00 -34.05
CA LYS A 318 11.77 25.67 -35.08
C LYS A 318 11.38 24.74 -36.21
N MET A 319 12.31 23.90 -36.68
CA MET A 319 12.02 22.88 -37.69
C MET A 319 10.92 21.91 -37.19
N TRP A 320 10.96 21.47 -35.93
CA TRP A 320 9.91 20.60 -35.38
C TRP A 320 8.55 21.30 -35.28
N ILE A 321 8.53 22.57 -34.89
CA ILE A 321 7.30 23.38 -34.88
C ILE A 321 6.72 23.52 -36.29
N ASP A 322 7.55 23.79 -37.30
CA ASP A 322 7.13 23.90 -38.70
C ASP A 322 6.58 22.56 -39.23
N LYS A 323 7.24 21.43 -38.90
CA LYS A 323 6.74 20.09 -39.25
C LYS A 323 5.40 19.78 -38.58
N LEU A 324 5.23 20.16 -37.31
CA LEU A 324 3.97 19.98 -36.59
C LEU A 324 2.87 20.85 -37.23
N ARG A 325 3.20 22.08 -37.64
CA ARG A 325 2.28 22.97 -38.36
C ARG A 325 1.85 22.39 -39.71
N GLU A 326 2.80 21.90 -40.50
CA GLU A 326 2.52 21.23 -41.77
C GLU A 326 1.65 19.98 -41.58
N TYR A 327 1.94 19.18 -40.54
CA TYR A 327 1.08 18.06 -40.15
C TYR A 327 -0.36 18.50 -39.84
N LEU A 328 -0.56 19.60 -39.10
CA LEU A 328 -1.91 20.13 -38.82
C LEU A 328 -2.59 20.66 -40.08
N ASP A 329 -1.86 21.38 -40.93
CA ASP A 329 -2.39 21.91 -42.20
C ASP A 329 -2.88 20.78 -43.10
N LEU A 330 -2.14 19.67 -43.18
CA LEU A 330 -2.56 18.47 -43.91
C LEU A 330 -3.81 17.83 -43.30
N ASN A 331 -3.91 17.74 -41.97
CA ASN A 331 -5.07 17.14 -41.28
C ASN A 331 -6.36 17.95 -41.41
N TYR A 332 -6.26 19.27 -41.55
CA TYR A 332 -7.41 20.17 -41.69
C TYR A 332 -7.70 20.57 -43.14
N SER A 333 -6.94 20.06 -44.11
CA SER A 333 -7.20 20.23 -45.53
C SER A 333 -8.29 19.26 -46.02
N PRO A 334 -9.32 19.74 -46.72
CA PRO A 334 -10.44 18.89 -47.16
C PRO A 334 -10.08 17.88 -48.26
N ASP A 335 -8.98 18.08 -48.98
CA ASP A 335 -8.62 17.34 -50.20
C ASP A 335 -7.53 16.27 -49.97
N ILE A 336 -7.05 16.09 -48.74
CA ILE A 336 -5.94 15.18 -48.41
C ILE A 336 -6.48 13.91 -47.75
N ASP A 337 -6.07 12.75 -48.26
CA ASP A 337 -6.44 11.46 -47.68
C ASP A 337 -5.59 11.10 -46.44
N ARG A 338 -6.09 10.13 -45.67
CA ARG A 338 -5.45 9.67 -44.43
C ARG A 338 -4.16 8.88 -44.67
N GLU A 339 -3.98 8.33 -45.87
CA GLU A 339 -2.81 7.53 -46.25
C GLU A 339 -1.61 8.45 -46.52
N PHE A 340 -1.84 9.57 -47.19
CA PHE A 340 -0.86 10.63 -47.38
C PHE A 340 -0.38 11.22 -46.04
N ILE A 341 -1.30 11.48 -45.10
CA ILE A 341 -0.94 11.95 -43.75
C ILE A 341 -0.07 10.92 -43.02
N ARG A 342 -0.38 9.63 -43.18
CA ARG A 342 0.41 8.54 -42.61
C ARG A 342 1.83 8.53 -43.18
N ASP A 343 1.98 8.56 -44.50
CA ASP A 343 3.28 8.60 -45.16
C ASP A 343 4.10 9.82 -44.75
N PHE A 344 3.44 10.98 -44.62
CA PHE A 344 4.07 12.19 -44.12
C PHE A 344 4.60 12.02 -42.69
N VAL A 345 3.80 11.46 -41.79
CA VAL A 345 4.20 11.24 -40.40
C VAL A 345 5.35 10.23 -40.31
N GLU A 346 5.29 9.13 -41.06
CA GLU A 346 6.33 8.10 -41.06
C GLU A 346 7.67 8.60 -41.59
N LYS A 347 7.64 9.46 -42.60
CA LYS A 347 8.85 10.02 -43.23
C LYS A 347 9.48 11.14 -42.39
N ASN A 348 8.67 11.99 -41.75
CA ASN A 348 9.16 13.24 -41.17
C ASN A 348 9.33 13.22 -39.64
N PHE A 349 8.68 12.29 -38.94
CA PHE A 349 8.69 12.21 -37.47
C PHE A 349 9.36 10.94 -36.94
N PRO A 350 10.03 11.02 -35.77
CA PRO A 350 10.65 9.87 -35.13
C PRO A 350 9.60 8.83 -34.73
N VAL A 351 10.00 7.55 -34.72
CA VAL A 351 9.12 6.41 -34.43
C VAL A 351 8.29 6.61 -33.15
N GLN A 352 8.91 7.21 -32.12
CA GLN A 352 8.28 7.44 -30.82
C GLN A 352 7.15 8.47 -30.85
N ALA A 353 7.07 9.33 -31.87
CA ALA A 353 6.04 10.36 -32.00
C ALA A 353 4.85 9.94 -32.88
N ARG A 354 5.06 8.98 -33.79
CA ARG A 354 4.11 8.64 -34.87
C ARG A 354 2.74 8.25 -34.36
N SER A 355 2.66 7.41 -33.33
CA SER A 355 1.36 6.94 -32.81
C SER A 355 0.53 8.06 -32.19
N ALA A 356 1.16 9.01 -31.51
CA ALA A 356 0.47 10.14 -30.90
C ALA A 356 -0.12 11.08 -31.97
N LEU A 357 0.61 11.29 -33.07
CA LEU A 357 0.15 12.06 -34.23
C LEU A 357 -0.98 11.34 -34.98
N LEU A 358 -0.81 10.08 -35.35
CA LEU A 358 -1.79 9.36 -36.19
C LEU A 358 -3.12 9.07 -35.48
N MET A 359 -3.13 9.07 -34.15
CA MET A 359 -4.33 8.81 -33.35
C MET A 359 -5.12 10.05 -32.98
N LEU A 360 -4.55 11.25 -33.12
CA LEU A 360 -5.18 12.51 -32.72
C LEU A 360 -6.55 12.66 -33.43
N PRO A 361 -7.67 12.87 -32.69
CA PRO A 361 -9.00 12.99 -33.29
C PRO A 361 -9.24 14.38 -33.89
N THR A 362 -8.49 14.73 -34.95
CA THR A 362 -8.53 16.04 -35.63
C THR A 362 -9.90 16.37 -36.21
N SER A 363 -10.71 15.36 -36.57
CA SER A 363 -12.11 15.56 -37.02
C SER A 363 -13.03 16.10 -35.93
N THR A 364 -12.67 15.90 -34.65
CA THR A 364 -13.45 16.34 -33.48
C THR A 364 -12.87 17.60 -32.84
N LEU A 365 -11.54 17.75 -32.90
CA LEU A 365 -10.83 18.86 -32.27
C LEU A 365 -10.91 20.12 -33.12
N ALA A 366 -11.13 21.26 -32.47
CA ALA A 366 -11.02 22.56 -33.12
C ALA A 366 -9.57 22.80 -33.55
N LYS A 367 -9.39 23.35 -34.76
CA LYS A 367 -8.06 23.64 -35.29
C LYS A 367 -7.32 24.66 -34.44
N GLN A 368 -7.98 25.76 -34.07
CA GLN A 368 -7.32 26.96 -33.56
C GLN A 368 -6.52 26.71 -32.27
N PRO A 369 -7.03 25.98 -31.25
CA PRO A 369 -6.25 25.68 -30.06
C PRO A 369 -4.98 24.83 -30.33
N LEU A 370 -4.97 23.96 -31.34
CA LEU A 370 -3.77 23.20 -31.70
C LEU A 370 -2.68 24.10 -32.29
N TYR A 371 -3.04 25.08 -33.12
CA TYR A 371 -2.09 26.07 -33.64
C TYR A 371 -1.62 27.03 -32.54
N ASP A 372 -2.50 27.40 -31.62
CA ASP A 372 -2.13 28.26 -30.51
C ASP A 372 -1.19 27.54 -29.52
N LEU A 373 -1.30 26.21 -29.38
CA LEU A 373 -0.32 25.39 -28.68
C LEU A 373 1.08 25.48 -29.33
N LEU A 374 1.15 25.41 -30.67
CA LEU A 374 2.43 25.60 -31.38
C LEU A 374 3.01 27.01 -31.15
N LYS A 375 2.18 28.05 -31.09
CA LYS A 375 2.62 29.40 -30.71
C LYS A 375 3.11 29.47 -29.26
N GLY A 376 2.58 28.63 -28.37
CA GLY A 376 3.10 28.48 -27.02
C GLY A 376 4.54 27.96 -27.04
N PHE A 377 4.82 26.92 -27.82
CA PHE A 377 6.17 26.41 -28.03
C PHE A 377 7.11 27.46 -28.65
N GLU A 378 6.63 28.27 -29.60
CA GLU A 378 7.41 29.39 -30.15
C GLU A 378 7.80 30.41 -29.06
N MET A 379 6.88 30.74 -28.15
CA MET A 379 7.17 31.62 -27.02
C MET A 379 8.21 31.03 -26.07
N ASP A 380 8.23 29.70 -25.89
CA ASP A 380 9.25 29.04 -25.06
C ASP A 380 10.66 29.11 -25.70
N LEU A 381 10.78 29.18 -27.03
CA LEU A 381 12.05 29.38 -27.73
C LEU A 381 12.63 30.79 -27.57
N ASP A 382 11.78 31.80 -27.38
CA ASP A 382 12.22 33.17 -27.18
C ASP A 382 13.02 33.35 -25.87
N PHE A 383 12.80 32.47 -24.87
CA PHE A 383 13.60 32.45 -23.63
C PHE A 383 15.07 32.11 -23.87
N SER A 384 15.34 31.19 -24.81
CA SER A 384 16.72 30.78 -25.13
C SER A 384 17.51 31.94 -25.75
N ALA A 385 16.87 32.75 -26.60
CA ALA A 385 17.47 33.95 -27.18
C ALA A 385 17.56 35.12 -26.17
N ALA A 386 16.57 35.22 -25.27
CA ALA A 386 16.53 36.22 -24.21
C ALA A 386 17.66 36.10 -23.19
N ALA A 387 18.05 34.87 -22.86
CA ALA A 387 19.08 34.59 -21.86
C ALA A 387 20.47 35.19 -22.20
N GLU A 388 20.73 35.51 -23.47
CA GLU A 388 21.97 36.14 -23.93
C GLU A 388 21.97 37.67 -23.78
N ASN A 389 20.80 38.32 -23.84
CA ASN A 389 20.64 39.78 -23.86
C ASN A 389 19.83 40.35 -22.67
N ASP A 390 19.46 39.51 -21.69
CA ASP A 390 18.61 39.82 -20.53
C ASP A 390 17.23 40.40 -20.88
N ASN A 391 16.73 40.11 -22.09
CA ASN A 391 15.47 40.61 -22.63
C ASN A 391 14.41 39.49 -22.74
N TYR A 392 13.72 39.20 -21.64
CA TYR A 392 12.82 38.05 -21.49
C TYR A 392 11.43 38.31 -22.10
N PRO A 393 10.78 37.29 -22.70
CA PRO A 393 9.54 37.47 -23.48
C PRO A 393 8.30 37.79 -22.64
N ILE A 394 8.35 37.62 -21.32
CA ILE A 394 7.22 37.93 -20.41
C ILE A 394 7.50 39.28 -19.73
N GLU A 395 7.02 40.36 -20.33
CA GLU A 395 7.18 41.71 -19.78
C GLU A 395 6.07 42.05 -18.78
N THR A 396 4.83 41.76 -19.16
CA THR A 396 3.62 42.14 -18.42
C THR A 396 2.81 40.93 -17.97
N GLU A 397 1.86 41.17 -17.09
CA GLU A 397 0.86 40.19 -16.67
C GLU A 397 0.01 39.68 -17.85
N THR A 398 -0.26 40.55 -18.84
CA THR A 398 -1.00 40.20 -20.06
C THR A 398 -0.21 39.21 -20.91
N ASP A 399 1.11 39.34 -20.97
CA ASP A 399 1.98 38.41 -21.70
C ASP A 399 1.98 37.02 -21.04
N LEU A 400 1.96 37.00 -19.70
CA LEU A 400 1.85 35.75 -18.94
C LEU A 400 0.48 35.08 -19.10
N ASP A 401 -0.60 35.86 -19.12
CA ASP A 401 -1.94 35.33 -19.44
C ASP A 401 -2.00 34.80 -20.88
N LEU A 402 -1.37 35.49 -21.84
CA LEU A 402 -1.29 35.05 -23.23
C LEU A 402 -0.50 33.73 -23.36
N TYR A 403 0.62 33.61 -22.65
CA TYR A 403 1.38 32.35 -22.56
C TYR A 403 0.51 31.24 -21.96
N GLY A 404 -0.11 31.49 -20.81
CA GLY A 404 -1.02 30.56 -20.15
C GLY A 404 -2.18 30.12 -21.04
N ALA A 405 -2.73 31.04 -21.83
CA ALA A 405 -3.80 30.77 -22.78
C ALA A 405 -3.32 29.85 -23.91
N ARG A 406 -2.11 30.06 -24.42
CA ARG A 406 -1.51 29.27 -25.52
C ARG A 406 -1.07 27.88 -25.11
N VAL A 407 -0.67 27.66 -23.85
CA VAL A 407 -0.19 26.34 -23.37
C VAL A 407 -1.29 25.52 -22.69
N ALA A 408 -1.76 25.93 -21.51
CA ALA A 408 -2.72 25.15 -20.72
C ALA A 408 -4.18 25.51 -21.06
N GLY A 409 -4.42 26.76 -21.47
CA GLY A 409 -5.74 27.23 -21.93
C GLY A 409 -6.23 26.47 -23.15
N THR A 410 -5.41 26.38 -24.19
CA THR A 410 -5.70 25.60 -25.41
C THR A 410 -5.97 24.13 -25.11
N VAL A 411 -5.17 23.51 -24.22
CA VAL A 411 -5.39 22.11 -23.81
C VAL A 411 -6.73 21.94 -23.09
N ALA A 412 -7.11 22.89 -22.23
CA ALA A 412 -8.42 22.87 -21.58
C ALA A 412 -9.57 23.01 -22.59
N GLU A 413 -9.43 23.89 -23.58
CA GLU A 413 -10.40 24.04 -24.69
C GLU A 413 -10.53 22.75 -25.50
N LEU A 414 -9.41 22.08 -25.82
CA LEU A 414 -9.41 20.81 -26.55
C LEU A 414 -10.08 19.70 -25.73
N CYS A 415 -9.81 19.62 -24.42
CA CYS A 415 -10.45 18.67 -23.52
C CYS A 415 -11.97 18.89 -23.46
N LEU A 416 -12.42 20.14 -23.36
CA LEU A 416 -13.84 20.48 -23.35
C LEU A 416 -14.50 20.25 -24.72
N GLY A 417 -13.78 20.47 -25.82
CA GLY A 417 -14.21 20.12 -27.17
C GLY A 417 -14.57 18.64 -27.27
N LEU A 418 -13.72 17.76 -26.74
CA LEU A 418 -13.98 16.32 -26.68
C LEU A 418 -15.18 15.98 -25.79
N VAL A 419 -15.35 16.66 -24.64
CA VAL A 419 -16.52 16.47 -23.77
C VAL A 419 -17.83 16.80 -24.50
N PHE A 420 -17.88 17.94 -25.22
CA PHE A 420 -19.07 18.33 -25.95
C PHE A 420 -19.33 17.47 -27.19
N ALA A 421 -18.28 16.93 -27.81
CA ALA A 421 -18.43 15.98 -28.91
C ALA A 421 -19.02 14.64 -28.45
N ASP A 422 -18.68 14.19 -27.24
CA ASP A 422 -19.23 12.97 -26.64
C ASP A 422 -20.69 13.16 -26.15
N CYS A 423 -21.09 14.41 -25.84
CA CYS A 423 -22.42 14.77 -25.34
C CYS A 423 -23.09 15.93 -26.12
N PRO A 424 -23.38 15.80 -27.42
CA PRO A 424 -23.75 16.94 -28.28
C PRO A 424 -25.14 17.55 -28.01
N HIS A 425 -26.03 16.86 -27.31
CA HIS A 425 -27.44 17.28 -27.11
C HIS A 425 -27.77 17.73 -25.67
N GLN A 426 -26.78 17.88 -24.79
CA GLN A 426 -27.01 18.14 -23.36
C GLN A 426 -26.78 19.60 -22.93
N THR A 427 -26.29 20.48 -23.81
CA THR A 427 -25.93 21.85 -23.43
C THR A 427 -26.29 22.83 -24.54
N ASP A 428 -26.98 23.91 -24.17
CA ASP A 428 -27.28 25.03 -25.08
C ASP A 428 -26.00 25.70 -25.62
N VAL A 429 -26.07 26.31 -26.80
CA VAL A 429 -24.92 26.92 -27.47
C VAL A 429 -24.32 28.07 -26.66
N GLU A 430 -25.14 28.90 -26.03
CA GLU A 430 -24.67 30.03 -25.23
C GLU A 430 -23.95 29.53 -23.97
N GLU A 431 -24.55 28.55 -23.28
CA GLU A 431 -23.95 27.94 -22.10
C GLU A 431 -22.66 27.17 -22.46
N ARG A 432 -22.65 26.46 -23.59
CA ARG A 432 -21.44 25.80 -24.11
C ARG A 432 -20.30 26.80 -24.32
N ASN A 433 -20.58 27.93 -24.96
CA ASN A 433 -19.58 28.99 -25.18
C ASN A 433 -19.11 29.64 -23.86
N ARG A 434 -19.99 29.73 -22.86
CA ARG A 434 -19.62 30.17 -21.51
C ARG A 434 -18.69 29.17 -20.84
N ILE A 435 -19.00 27.88 -20.91
CA ILE A 435 -18.18 26.81 -20.34
C ILE A 435 -16.80 26.72 -21.02
N LEU A 436 -16.74 26.84 -22.35
CA LEU A 436 -15.47 26.85 -23.09
C LEU A 436 -14.57 28.01 -22.65
N ARG A 437 -15.13 29.23 -22.54
CA ARG A 437 -14.39 30.40 -22.03
C ARG A 437 -13.90 30.19 -20.60
N ALA A 438 -14.74 29.67 -19.71
CA ALA A 438 -14.35 29.33 -18.35
C ALA A 438 -13.27 28.23 -18.31
N GLY A 439 -13.32 27.27 -19.24
CA GLY A 439 -12.28 26.25 -19.40
C GLY A 439 -10.93 26.84 -19.80
N ALA A 440 -10.91 27.75 -20.78
CA ALA A 440 -9.69 28.46 -21.18
C ALA A 440 -9.10 29.24 -19.99
N THR A 441 -9.93 29.98 -19.26
CA THR A 441 -9.54 30.69 -18.02
C THR A 441 -9.04 29.75 -16.94
N MET A 442 -9.66 28.57 -16.77
CA MET A 442 -9.20 27.54 -15.85
C MET A 442 -7.83 27.00 -16.27
N GLY A 443 -7.60 26.78 -17.58
CA GLY A 443 -6.29 26.38 -18.09
C GLY A 443 -5.20 27.39 -17.72
N ILE A 444 -5.47 28.69 -17.87
CA ILE A 444 -4.57 29.75 -17.41
C ILE A 444 -4.31 29.61 -15.90
N ALA A 445 -5.36 29.44 -15.08
CA ALA A 445 -5.20 29.25 -13.63
C ALA A 445 -4.25 28.09 -13.28
N LEU A 446 -4.39 26.95 -13.98
CA LEU A 446 -3.53 25.79 -13.81
C LEU A 446 -2.07 26.09 -14.22
N GLN A 447 -1.85 26.90 -15.25
CA GLN A 447 -0.50 27.31 -15.66
C GLN A 447 0.16 28.22 -14.63
N TYR A 448 -0.58 29.13 -14.01
CA TYR A 448 -0.05 29.93 -12.91
C TYR A 448 0.37 29.06 -11.71
N VAL A 449 -0.37 27.99 -11.40
CA VAL A 449 0.03 27.01 -10.38
C VAL A 449 1.30 26.25 -10.80
N ASN A 450 1.41 25.83 -12.06
CA ASN A 450 2.62 25.18 -12.59
C ASN A 450 3.84 26.08 -12.46
N ILE A 451 3.77 27.32 -12.95
CA ILE A 451 4.87 28.28 -12.87
C ILE A 451 5.23 28.56 -11.41
N SER A 452 4.23 28.73 -10.54
CA SER A 452 4.46 28.93 -9.09
C SER A 452 5.15 27.74 -8.41
N ARG A 453 4.93 26.52 -8.92
CA ARG A 453 5.57 25.29 -8.43
C ARG A 453 7.02 25.22 -8.88
N ASP A 454 7.28 25.56 -10.14
CA ASP A 454 8.51 25.21 -10.85
C ASP A 454 9.50 26.37 -11.04
N ILE A 455 9.29 27.55 -10.42
CA ILE A 455 10.18 28.74 -10.50
C ILE A 455 11.68 28.39 -10.45
N SER A 456 12.09 27.46 -9.58
CA SER A 456 13.49 27.06 -9.44
C SER A 456 13.98 26.17 -10.58
N VAL A 457 13.15 25.26 -11.08
CA VAL A 457 13.46 24.39 -12.23
C VAL A 457 13.54 25.22 -13.51
N ASP A 458 12.59 26.15 -13.69
CA ASP A 458 12.57 27.07 -14.81
C ASP A 458 13.83 27.95 -14.81
N ALA A 459 14.22 28.46 -13.64
CA ALA A 459 15.45 29.23 -13.46
C ALA A 459 16.72 28.46 -13.83
N GLU A 460 16.80 27.16 -13.52
CA GLU A 460 17.92 26.29 -13.94
C GLU A 460 17.99 26.13 -15.46
N MET A 461 16.83 26.13 -16.12
CA MET A 461 16.70 26.14 -17.58
C MET A 461 16.84 27.55 -18.20
N LYS A 462 17.18 28.57 -17.39
CA LYS A 462 17.25 29.98 -17.79
C LYS A 462 15.92 30.53 -18.34
N ARG A 463 14.78 29.96 -17.91
CA ARG A 463 13.43 30.43 -18.22
C ARG A 463 12.91 31.23 -17.01
N VAL A 464 12.36 32.42 -17.25
CA VAL A 464 11.80 33.29 -16.19
C VAL A 464 10.42 33.77 -16.59
N TYR A 465 9.40 33.05 -16.14
CA TYR A 465 7.99 33.36 -16.46
C TYR A 465 7.37 34.45 -15.57
N ILE A 466 8.08 34.92 -14.54
CA ILE A 466 7.61 36.04 -13.72
C ILE A 466 7.70 37.31 -14.56
N PRO A 467 6.62 38.12 -14.69
CA PRO A 467 6.64 39.32 -15.50
C PRO A 467 7.77 40.28 -15.12
N SER A 468 8.53 40.73 -16.10
CA SER A 468 9.67 41.63 -15.89
C SER A 468 9.26 42.93 -15.22
N GLN A 469 8.05 43.44 -15.50
CA GLN A 469 7.48 44.59 -14.81
C GLN A 469 7.33 44.36 -13.29
N TRP A 470 6.89 43.16 -12.87
CA TRP A 470 6.76 42.84 -11.45
C TRP A 470 8.12 42.76 -10.75
N LEU A 471 9.14 42.27 -11.47
CA LEU A 471 10.50 42.23 -10.96
C LEU A 471 11.07 43.66 -10.81
N LEU A 472 10.84 44.53 -11.80
CA LEU A 472 11.26 45.93 -11.77
C LEU A 472 10.61 46.70 -10.60
N ASP A 473 9.33 46.46 -10.32
CA ASP A 473 8.61 47.06 -9.17
C ASP A 473 9.30 46.73 -7.82
N GLU A 474 9.94 45.56 -7.73
CA GLU A 474 10.70 45.09 -6.55
C GLU A 474 12.22 45.33 -6.65
N GLY A 475 12.66 46.06 -7.69
CA GLY A 475 14.06 46.35 -7.97
C GLY A 475 14.92 45.11 -8.29
N LEU A 476 14.33 44.14 -8.98
CA LEU A 476 14.97 42.90 -9.43
C LEU A 476 15.01 42.82 -10.96
N THR A 477 15.96 42.06 -11.50
CA THR A 477 15.96 41.65 -12.91
C THR A 477 15.66 40.16 -13.06
N PRO A 478 15.28 39.68 -14.26
CA PRO A 478 15.17 38.24 -14.53
C PRO A 478 16.44 37.45 -14.16
N GLY A 479 17.62 38.02 -14.41
CA GLY A 479 18.90 37.44 -13.97
C GLY A 479 19.02 37.24 -12.45
N ASP A 480 18.34 38.06 -11.63
CA ASP A 480 18.29 37.88 -10.18
C ASP A 480 17.40 36.68 -9.77
N VAL A 481 16.34 36.41 -10.53
CA VAL A 481 15.50 35.21 -10.35
C VAL A 481 16.32 33.95 -10.59
N ILE A 482 17.16 33.95 -11.64
CA ILE A 482 18.04 32.81 -11.94
C ILE A 482 19.08 32.59 -10.85
N LYS A 483 19.68 33.67 -10.33
CA LYS A 483 20.71 33.59 -9.27
C LYS A 483 20.14 33.17 -7.92
N ASN A 484 18.93 33.61 -7.59
CA ASN A 484 18.31 33.35 -6.29
C ASN A 484 16.80 33.12 -6.40
N PRO A 485 16.36 31.97 -6.96
CA PRO A 485 14.95 31.68 -7.22
C PRO A 485 14.13 31.45 -5.95
N THR A 486 14.76 31.42 -4.77
CA THR A 486 14.14 31.21 -3.46
C THR A 486 14.20 32.45 -2.55
N GLY A 487 14.59 33.61 -3.11
CA GLY A 487 14.65 34.87 -2.37
C GLY A 487 13.27 35.31 -1.85
N SER A 488 13.25 36.02 -0.73
CA SER A 488 11.99 36.48 -0.09
C SER A 488 11.12 37.36 -1.01
N ARG A 489 11.75 38.12 -1.92
CA ARG A 489 11.05 38.91 -2.94
C ARG A 489 10.44 38.03 -4.04
N ILE A 490 11.13 36.95 -4.44
CA ILE A 490 10.59 35.96 -5.40
C ILE A 490 9.43 35.19 -4.79
N GLU A 491 9.48 34.88 -3.48
CA GLU A 491 8.33 34.30 -2.76
C GLU A 491 7.12 35.24 -2.71
N SER A 492 7.33 36.56 -2.67
CA SER A 492 6.25 37.55 -2.83
C SER A 492 5.60 37.41 -4.21
N MET A 493 6.41 37.27 -5.26
CA MET A 493 5.93 37.05 -6.62
C MET A 493 5.20 35.70 -6.77
N ARG A 494 5.70 34.62 -6.14
CA ARG A 494 5.02 33.32 -6.09
C ARG A 494 3.62 33.45 -5.50
N LYS A 495 3.47 34.19 -4.39
CA LYS A 495 2.14 34.46 -3.81
C LYS A 495 1.24 35.22 -4.77
N ARG A 496 1.78 36.26 -5.44
CA ARG A 496 1.04 37.04 -6.44
C ARG A 496 0.56 36.17 -7.61
N LEU A 497 1.39 35.24 -8.09
CA LEU A 497 1.01 34.24 -9.09
C LEU A 497 -0.14 33.33 -8.60
N LEU A 498 -0.02 32.79 -7.39
CA LEU A 498 -1.05 31.92 -6.79
C LEU A 498 -2.37 32.66 -6.53
N GLU A 499 -2.33 33.91 -6.06
CA GLU A 499 -3.51 34.74 -5.88
C GLU A 499 -4.26 34.98 -7.20
N ARG A 500 -3.53 35.15 -8.30
CA ARG A 500 -4.15 35.21 -9.62
C ARG A 500 -4.75 33.86 -10.02
N ALA A 501 -4.01 32.76 -9.84
CA ALA A 501 -4.52 31.42 -10.12
C ALA A 501 -5.84 31.13 -9.41
N PHE A 502 -5.95 31.45 -8.12
CA PHE A 502 -7.17 31.22 -7.34
C PHE A 502 -8.33 32.11 -7.74
N ARG A 503 -8.08 33.36 -8.18
CA ARG A 503 -9.12 34.23 -8.75
C ARG A 503 -9.67 33.63 -10.04
N LEU A 504 -8.80 33.29 -11.00
CA LEU A 504 -9.20 32.70 -12.27
C LEU A 504 -9.94 31.36 -12.09
N TYR A 505 -9.50 30.54 -11.12
CA TYR A 505 -10.22 29.33 -10.70
C TYR A 505 -11.62 29.64 -10.15
N GLY A 506 -11.73 30.62 -9.24
CA GLY A 506 -13.00 31.04 -8.65
C GLY A 506 -14.01 31.50 -9.70
N ASP A 507 -13.55 32.31 -10.66
CA ASP A 507 -14.38 32.84 -11.76
C ASP A 507 -14.88 31.75 -12.72
N SER A 508 -14.14 30.64 -12.82
CA SER A 508 -14.39 29.57 -13.80
C SER A 508 -15.17 28.39 -13.23
N LYS A 509 -15.06 28.14 -11.91
CA LYS A 509 -15.58 26.95 -11.24
C LYS A 509 -17.09 26.76 -11.45
N ASP A 510 -17.87 27.81 -11.25
CA ASP A 510 -19.34 27.72 -11.32
C ASP A 510 -19.84 27.41 -12.73
N ALA A 511 -19.15 27.91 -13.76
CA ALA A 511 -19.45 27.57 -15.15
C ALA A 511 -19.08 26.11 -15.45
N LEU A 512 -17.91 25.63 -15.02
CA LEU A 512 -17.52 24.23 -15.20
C LEU A 512 -18.43 23.25 -14.45
N ASP A 513 -19.08 23.70 -13.37
CA ASP A 513 -20.09 22.90 -12.67
C ASP A 513 -21.37 22.68 -13.46
N LYS A 514 -21.53 23.31 -14.63
CA LYS A 514 -22.62 23.06 -15.57
C LYS A 514 -22.25 22.08 -16.70
N LEU A 515 -21.06 21.48 -16.64
CA LEU A 515 -20.68 20.42 -17.56
C LEU A 515 -21.68 19.25 -17.54
N PRO A 516 -21.80 18.49 -18.66
CA PRO A 516 -22.54 17.25 -18.70
C PRO A 516 -22.22 16.34 -17.51
N PHE A 517 -23.24 15.70 -16.93
CA PHE A 517 -23.12 14.92 -15.69
C PHE A 517 -21.98 13.88 -15.74
N GLN A 518 -21.77 13.28 -16.90
CA GLN A 518 -20.76 12.24 -17.12
C GLN A 518 -19.32 12.77 -17.07
N ALA A 519 -19.10 14.03 -17.46
CA ALA A 519 -17.78 14.67 -17.49
C ALA A 519 -17.53 15.58 -16.28
N LYS A 520 -18.59 16.13 -15.66
CA LYS A 520 -18.49 17.05 -14.51
C LYS A 520 -17.66 16.49 -13.36
N GLY A 521 -18.02 15.30 -12.88
CA GLY A 521 -17.31 14.66 -11.76
C GLY A 521 -15.83 14.41 -12.06
N PRO A 522 -15.50 13.73 -13.17
CA PRO A 522 -14.12 13.50 -13.59
C PRO A 522 -13.30 14.78 -13.81
N MET A 523 -13.88 15.80 -14.46
CA MET A 523 -13.20 17.07 -14.71
C MET A 523 -12.91 17.83 -13.41
N ARG A 524 -13.84 17.80 -12.45
CA ARG A 524 -13.62 18.35 -11.11
C ARG A 524 -12.45 17.66 -10.41
N VAL A 525 -12.36 16.33 -10.49
CA VAL A 525 -11.23 15.59 -9.89
C VAL A 525 -9.90 16.02 -10.52
N ALA A 526 -9.85 16.20 -11.84
CA ALA A 526 -8.64 16.65 -12.53
C ALA A 526 -8.20 18.07 -12.07
N VAL A 527 -9.14 19.02 -12.04
CA VAL A 527 -8.88 20.40 -11.64
C VAL A 527 -8.50 20.50 -10.15
N GLU A 528 -9.28 19.89 -9.25
CA GLU A 528 -9.03 19.98 -7.81
C GLU A 528 -7.69 19.34 -7.41
N SER A 529 -7.28 18.27 -8.09
CA SER A 529 -5.99 17.64 -7.83
C SER A 529 -4.81 18.59 -8.09
N TYR A 530 -4.93 19.49 -9.07
CA TYR A 530 -3.92 20.50 -9.36
C TYR A 530 -4.05 21.73 -8.45
N MET A 531 -5.26 22.22 -8.21
CA MET A 531 -5.46 23.38 -7.34
C MET A 531 -5.00 23.12 -5.90
N GLU A 532 -5.07 21.87 -5.44
CA GLU A 532 -4.52 21.46 -4.15
C GLU A 532 -3.00 21.69 -4.06
N ILE A 533 -2.25 21.47 -5.15
CA ILE A 533 -0.82 21.80 -5.20
C ILE A 533 -0.62 23.29 -4.94
N GLY A 534 -1.43 24.14 -5.59
CA GLY A 534 -1.41 25.58 -5.37
C GLY A 534 -1.74 25.98 -3.93
N ARG A 535 -2.68 25.28 -3.27
CA ARG A 535 -3.06 25.56 -1.86
C ARG A 535 -1.90 25.25 -0.92
N VAL A 536 -1.27 24.10 -1.12
CA VAL A 536 -0.08 23.68 -0.37
C VAL A 536 1.06 24.69 -0.52
N LEU A 537 1.29 25.21 -1.74
CA LEU A 537 2.29 26.25 -2.00
C LEU A 537 1.92 27.59 -1.33
N GLY A 538 0.65 27.99 -1.39
CA GLY A 538 0.15 29.26 -0.86
C GLY A 538 0.09 29.33 0.67
N GLU A 539 -0.10 28.19 1.35
CA GLU A 539 -0.08 28.10 2.82
C GLU A 539 1.31 28.34 3.42
N GLY A 540 2.36 28.49 2.61
CA GLY A 540 3.74 28.60 3.09
C GLY A 540 4.21 27.36 3.86
N LYS A 541 3.49 26.23 3.71
CA LYS A 541 3.77 24.94 4.34
C LYS A 541 4.58 24.03 3.41
N VAL A 542 5.66 24.57 2.86
CA VAL A 542 7.02 24.01 3.03
C VAL A 542 7.98 25.18 2.76
N PRO A 543 8.56 25.78 3.81
CA PRO A 543 9.78 26.53 3.63
C PRO A 543 10.96 25.56 3.70
N ILE A 544 11.78 25.49 2.66
CA ILE A 544 13.22 25.30 2.88
C ILE A 544 13.70 26.61 3.54
N LYS A 545 13.59 26.70 4.87
CA LYS A 545 14.10 27.83 5.65
C LYS A 545 15.46 27.46 6.24
N ARG A 546 16.53 28.09 5.75
CA ARG A 546 17.79 28.18 6.51
C ARG A 546 17.66 29.30 7.56
N GLY A 547 17.70 28.91 8.83
CA GLY A 547 17.88 29.80 9.99
C GLY A 547 18.51 29.00 11.14
N ARG A 548 19.79 29.29 11.44
CA ARG A 548 20.66 28.74 12.52
C ARG A 548 20.55 27.22 12.74
N ALA A 549 21.53 26.48 12.22
CA ALA A 549 21.57 25.02 12.18
C ALA A 549 21.27 24.38 13.55
N THR A 550 20.03 23.90 13.69
CA THR A 550 19.63 22.95 14.72
C THR A 550 19.73 21.57 14.07
N ARG A 551 20.48 20.65 14.68
CA ARG A 551 20.64 19.30 14.11
C ARG A 551 19.49 18.42 14.56
N PHE A 552 18.87 17.72 13.62
CA PHE A 552 17.87 16.70 13.88
C PHE A 552 18.36 15.35 13.35
N ASP A 553 18.57 14.40 14.25
CA ASP A 553 18.77 13.00 13.86
C ASP A 553 17.39 12.40 13.52
N GLN A 554 17.11 12.18 12.23
CA GLN A 554 15.83 11.64 11.74
C GLN A 554 15.69 10.12 11.86
N GLY A 555 16.72 9.46 12.38
CA GLY A 555 16.79 8.01 12.51
C GLY A 555 16.85 7.56 13.98
N PRO A 556 17.62 6.52 14.31
CA PRO A 556 17.75 6.03 15.67
C PRO A 556 18.34 7.10 16.60
N SER A 557 17.94 7.06 17.88
CA SER A 557 18.45 7.93 18.94
C SER A 557 19.04 7.18 20.14
N LEU A 558 18.83 5.86 20.20
CA LEU A 558 19.32 4.98 21.26
C LEU A 558 20.34 4.02 20.68
N LEU A 559 21.59 4.09 21.13
CA LEU A 559 22.60 3.10 20.81
C LEU A 559 22.59 2.01 21.90
N LEU A 560 22.02 0.87 21.54
CA LEU A 560 21.97 -0.34 22.36
C LEU A 560 22.99 -1.36 21.85
N LEU A 561 23.40 -2.30 22.69
CA LEU A 561 24.34 -3.36 22.32
C LEU A 561 25.65 -2.81 21.70
N PRO A 562 26.37 -1.89 22.38
CA PRO A 562 27.56 -1.22 21.82
C PRO A 562 28.64 -2.22 21.36
N HIS A 563 28.66 -3.43 21.93
CA HIS A 563 29.57 -4.49 21.54
C HIS A 563 29.41 -4.96 20.09
N PHE A 564 28.21 -4.91 19.49
CA PHE A 564 28.01 -5.22 18.06
C PHE A 564 28.64 -4.15 17.16
N PHE A 565 28.62 -2.88 17.57
CA PHE A 565 29.30 -1.80 16.86
C PHE A 565 30.81 -1.97 16.97
N ALA A 566 31.33 -2.23 18.17
CA ALA A 566 32.74 -2.50 18.39
C ALA A 566 33.22 -3.72 17.59
N GLU A 567 32.43 -4.80 17.55
CA GLU A 567 32.70 -5.97 16.71
C GLU A 567 32.79 -5.61 15.24
N THR A 568 31.81 -4.87 14.71
CA THR A 568 31.78 -4.50 13.29
C THR A 568 33.01 -3.68 12.89
N TYR A 569 33.40 -2.70 13.69
CA TYR A 569 34.58 -1.88 13.39
C TYR A 569 35.87 -2.69 13.50
N ARG A 570 35.95 -3.62 14.46
CA ARG A 570 37.09 -4.54 14.57
C ARG A 570 37.18 -5.49 13.37
N ASP A 571 36.07 -6.03 12.89
CA ASP A 571 36.04 -6.88 11.69
C ASP A 571 36.50 -6.12 10.43
N LEU A 572 36.46 -4.79 10.46
CA LEU A 572 36.95 -3.88 9.43
C LEU A 572 38.35 -3.30 9.75
N ASP A 573 39.09 -3.96 10.65
CA ASP A 573 40.45 -3.60 11.08
C ASP A 573 40.58 -2.16 11.63
N THR A 574 39.55 -1.68 12.31
CA THR A 574 39.52 -0.35 12.93
C THR A 574 38.76 -0.36 14.27
N THR A 575 38.50 0.83 14.83
CA THR A 575 37.70 1.03 16.05
C THR A 575 36.77 2.23 15.86
N LEU A 576 35.68 2.27 16.62
CA LEU A 576 34.74 3.41 16.62
C LEU A 576 35.46 4.75 16.79
N LEU A 577 36.33 4.85 17.80
CA LEU A 577 37.09 6.07 18.09
C LEU A 577 38.02 6.48 16.96
N LYS A 578 38.70 5.52 16.32
CA LYS A 578 39.62 5.80 15.20
C LYS A 578 38.89 6.38 13.99
N GLU A 579 37.63 6.03 13.80
CA GLU A 579 36.76 6.57 12.75
C GLU A 579 35.95 7.80 13.21
N GLY A 580 36.27 8.38 14.37
CA GLY A 580 35.64 9.60 14.86
C GLY A 580 34.27 9.40 15.52
N VAL A 581 33.95 8.18 15.95
CA VAL A 581 32.70 7.85 16.66
C VAL A 581 32.96 7.75 18.16
N ASP A 582 32.78 8.87 18.87
CA ASP A 582 32.82 8.93 20.34
C ASP A 582 31.42 8.66 20.89
N ILE A 583 31.27 7.65 21.76
CA ILE A 583 29.99 7.28 22.37
C ILE A 583 30.01 7.59 23.86
N VAL A 584 28.91 8.15 24.37
CA VAL A 584 28.72 8.44 25.79
C VAL A 584 27.49 7.73 26.32
N GLN A 585 27.56 7.24 27.55
CA GLN A 585 26.41 6.64 28.21
C GLN A 585 25.47 7.73 28.71
N CYS A 586 24.18 7.57 28.45
CA CYS A 586 23.13 8.45 28.93
C CYS A 586 22.78 8.09 30.38
N ALA A 587 22.85 9.07 31.29
CA ALA A 587 22.49 8.90 32.70
C ALA A 587 21.52 10.02 33.14
N PRO A 588 20.28 9.70 33.57
CA PRO A 588 19.65 8.38 33.53
C PRO A 588 19.48 7.85 32.10
N ASN A 589 19.10 6.58 31.96
CA ASN A 589 18.74 6.02 30.66
C ASN A 589 17.58 6.80 30.05
N TYR A 590 16.48 6.95 30.79
CA TYR A 590 15.37 7.85 30.47
C TYR A 590 14.41 8.05 31.65
N ASN A 591 13.63 9.13 31.60
CA ASN A 591 12.54 9.39 32.53
C ASN A 591 11.19 8.99 31.91
N ILE A 592 10.36 8.28 32.68
CA ILE A 592 9.02 7.86 32.26
C ILE A 592 7.98 8.67 33.03
N TRP A 593 7.17 9.46 32.33
CA TRP A 593 6.18 10.36 32.91
C TRP A 593 4.77 9.76 32.86
N PHE A 594 4.08 9.76 34.00
CA PHE A 594 2.70 9.31 34.16
C PHE A 594 1.68 10.46 34.06
N GLY A 595 0.38 10.16 33.93
CA GLY A 595 -0.70 11.14 33.78
C GLY A 595 -0.83 12.16 34.92
N ASP A 596 -0.44 11.78 36.13
CA ASP A 596 -0.46 12.62 37.34
C ASP A 596 0.77 13.51 37.50
N GLY A 597 1.71 13.50 36.54
CA GLY A 597 2.95 14.29 36.59
C GLY A 597 4.08 13.64 37.40
N GLU A 598 3.82 12.52 38.07
CA GLU A 598 4.87 11.69 38.65
C GLU A 598 5.72 11.05 37.54
N ASN A 599 6.99 10.76 37.85
CA ASN A 599 7.87 10.05 36.94
C ASN A 599 8.57 8.86 37.60
N PHE A 600 9.10 7.99 36.76
CA PHE A 600 9.99 6.89 37.10
C PHE A 600 11.31 7.07 36.35
N GLN A 601 12.41 7.13 37.09
CA GLN A 601 13.75 7.30 36.53
C GLN A 601 14.38 5.93 36.24
N LEU A 602 14.41 5.52 34.97
CA LEU A 602 15.07 4.28 34.58
C LEU A 602 16.58 4.50 34.52
N SER A 603 17.35 3.66 35.21
CA SER A 603 18.80 3.79 35.33
C SER A 603 19.49 2.42 35.33
N THR A 604 20.77 2.40 34.96
CA THR A 604 21.66 1.25 35.20
C THR A 604 22.14 1.19 36.66
N ASP A 605 22.01 2.28 37.41
CA ASP A 605 22.36 2.33 38.83
C ASP A 605 21.30 1.62 39.69
N LEU A 606 21.69 0.49 40.27
CA LEU A 606 20.83 -0.31 41.15
C LEU A 606 20.37 0.45 42.40
N ALA A 607 21.15 1.43 42.90
CA ALA A 607 20.74 2.21 44.07
C ALA A 607 19.57 3.15 43.73
N THR A 608 19.66 3.84 42.58
CA THR A 608 18.56 4.60 42.00
C THR A 608 17.36 3.69 41.73
N MET A 609 17.56 2.57 41.05
CA MET A 609 16.48 1.63 40.72
C MET A 609 15.80 1.06 41.96
N LYS A 610 16.53 0.78 43.05
CA LYS A 610 15.94 0.35 44.31
C LYS A 610 14.96 1.39 44.84
N THR A 611 15.39 2.64 44.91
CA THR A 611 14.57 3.75 45.42
C THR A 611 13.31 3.94 44.56
N GLU A 612 13.47 3.93 43.24
CA GLU A 612 12.37 4.07 42.28
C GLU A 612 11.39 2.90 42.34
N ILE A 613 11.86 1.65 42.47
CA ILE A 613 11.00 0.47 42.58
C ILE A 613 10.26 0.45 43.91
N GLU A 614 10.96 0.65 45.04
CA GLU A 614 10.35 0.59 46.37
C GLU A 614 9.29 1.67 46.59
N LYS A 615 9.43 2.82 45.91
CA LYS A 615 8.42 3.89 45.88
C LYS A 615 7.04 3.38 45.43
N TRP A 616 7.00 2.45 44.47
CA TRP A 616 5.75 1.95 43.88
C TRP A 616 5.36 0.55 44.36
N GLU A 617 6.34 -0.34 44.55
CA GLU A 617 6.13 -1.77 44.80
C GLU A 617 6.35 -2.18 46.27
N GLY A 618 6.69 -1.22 47.13
CA GLY A 618 7.08 -1.44 48.52
C GLY A 618 8.48 -2.04 48.66
N LYS A 619 8.91 -2.27 49.90
CA LYS A 619 10.28 -2.77 50.23
C LYS A 619 10.62 -4.10 49.54
N ASP A 620 9.64 -4.99 49.41
CA ASP A 620 9.85 -6.30 48.76
C ASP A 620 9.85 -6.20 47.22
N GLY A 621 9.52 -5.02 46.68
CA GLY A 621 9.48 -4.77 45.23
C GLY A 621 10.85 -4.91 44.57
N PHE A 622 11.91 -4.50 45.25
CA PHE A 622 13.25 -4.54 44.67
C PHE A 622 13.75 -5.97 44.45
N GLU A 623 13.44 -6.91 45.36
CA GLU A 623 13.77 -8.33 45.18
C GLU A 623 13.05 -8.91 43.95
N ARG A 624 11.78 -8.54 43.74
CA ARG A 624 11.03 -8.96 42.54
C ARG A 624 11.58 -8.34 41.26
N TYR A 625 12.05 -7.09 41.31
CA TYR A 625 12.76 -6.46 40.21
C TYR A 625 14.05 -7.22 39.85
N LEU A 626 14.85 -7.61 40.85
CA LEU A 626 16.06 -8.43 40.61
C LEU A 626 15.72 -9.79 39.99
N ALA A 627 14.62 -10.42 40.41
CA ALA A 627 14.15 -11.66 39.80
C ALA A 627 13.70 -11.47 38.34
N PHE A 628 13.05 -10.35 38.01
CA PHE A 628 12.74 -9.99 36.62
C PHE A 628 14.00 -9.73 35.79
N LEU A 629 15.01 -9.08 36.38
CA LEU A 629 16.30 -8.84 35.74
C LEU A 629 17.05 -10.15 35.45
N ASP A 630 17.02 -11.11 36.37
CA ASP A 630 17.60 -12.46 36.17
C ASP A 630 16.88 -13.24 35.06
N GLU A 631 15.54 -13.22 35.00
CA GLU A 631 14.79 -13.82 33.88
C GLU A 631 15.18 -13.15 32.55
N SER A 632 15.26 -11.82 32.53
CA SER A 632 15.61 -11.06 31.34
C SER A 632 17.06 -11.26 30.90
N HIS A 633 17.99 -11.46 31.84
CA HIS A 633 19.38 -11.85 31.58
C HIS A 633 19.45 -13.20 30.86
N LYS A 634 18.70 -14.20 31.36
CA LYS A 634 18.62 -15.52 30.72
C LYS A 634 18.07 -15.42 29.31
N HIS A 635 17.02 -14.61 29.10
CA HIS A 635 16.49 -14.36 27.76
C HIS A 635 17.54 -13.72 26.85
N TYR A 636 18.32 -12.75 27.34
CA TYR A 636 19.40 -12.09 26.61
C TYR A 636 20.50 -13.09 26.19
N GLU A 637 21.11 -13.81 27.14
CA GLU A 637 22.23 -14.72 26.88
C GLU A 637 21.85 -15.83 25.89
N LEU A 638 20.67 -16.42 26.10
CA LEU A 638 20.17 -17.48 25.23
C LEU A 638 19.84 -16.96 23.83
N SER A 639 19.27 -15.75 23.72
CA SER A 639 18.93 -15.15 22.43
C SER A 639 20.17 -14.73 21.65
N VAL A 640 21.15 -14.08 22.28
CA VAL A 640 22.41 -13.69 21.63
C VAL A 640 23.16 -14.94 21.14
N THR A 641 23.28 -15.96 21.98
CA THR A 641 24.07 -17.17 21.70
C THR A 641 23.41 -18.09 20.68
N HIS A 642 22.10 -18.33 20.81
CA HIS A 642 21.41 -19.35 20.02
C HIS A 642 20.59 -18.80 18.86
N VAL A 643 20.20 -17.51 18.89
CA VAL A 643 19.30 -16.90 17.91
C VAL A 643 20.01 -15.84 17.05
N LEU A 644 20.44 -14.72 17.63
CA LEU A 644 20.87 -13.53 16.88
C LEU A 644 22.12 -13.78 16.02
N ARG A 645 23.03 -14.65 16.49
CA ARG A 645 24.29 -14.97 15.81
C ARG A 645 24.21 -16.14 14.82
N LYS A 646 23.02 -16.72 14.60
CA LYS A 646 22.86 -17.93 13.77
C LYS A 646 21.87 -17.72 12.62
N ASN A 647 22.13 -18.42 11.53
CA ASN A 647 21.24 -18.45 10.37
C ASN A 647 20.22 -19.59 10.48
N PHE A 648 18.96 -19.29 10.20
CA PHE A 648 17.83 -20.21 10.26
C PHE A 648 17.25 -20.43 8.85
N THR A 649 17.90 -21.30 8.08
CA THR A 649 17.59 -21.45 6.65
C THR A 649 16.40 -22.38 6.34
N SER A 650 15.91 -23.16 7.32
CA SER A 650 14.81 -24.13 7.14
C SER A 650 14.11 -24.46 8.48
N LEU A 651 12.93 -25.08 8.45
CA LEU A 651 12.25 -25.51 9.68
C LEU A 651 13.06 -26.56 10.47
N LEU A 652 13.77 -27.45 9.78
CA LEU A 652 14.68 -28.42 10.42
C LEU A 652 15.83 -27.75 11.19
N SER A 653 16.27 -26.55 10.80
CA SER A 653 17.33 -25.85 11.52
C SER A 653 16.89 -25.32 12.89
N MET A 654 15.57 -25.24 13.15
CA MET A 654 14.99 -24.93 14.46
C MET A 654 14.92 -26.15 15.38
N CYS A 655 14.86 -27.37 14.84
CA CYS A 655 14.78 -28.62 15.59
C CYS A 655 16.14 -29.07 16.18
N ARG A 656 16.99 -28.14 16.60
CA ARG A 656 18.27 -28.45 17.24
C ARG A 656 18.03 -28.82 18.70
N PRO A 657 18.46 -30.01 19.19
CA PRO A 657 18.29 -30.39 20.59
C PRO A 657 18.86 -29.35 21.57
N SER A 658 19.95 -28.68 21.18
CA SER A 658 20.57 -27.60 21.95
C SER A 658 19.72 -26.34 22.09
N PHE A 659 18.78 -26.09 21.17
CA PHE A 659 17.84 -24.95 21.22
C PHE A 659 16.51 -25.34 21.86
N LEU A 660 15.96 -26.52 21.53
CA LEU A 660 14.66 -26.99 22.01
C LEU A 660 14.60 -27.09 23.55
N ARG A 661 15.70 -27.48 24.21
CA ARG A 661 15.80 -27.53 25.68
C ARG A 661 15.59 -26.18 26.36
N HIS A 662 15.80 -25.07 25.65
CA HIS A 662 15.70 -23.72 26.18
C HIS A 662 14.35 -23.04 25.90
N LEU A 663 13.46 -23.66 25.10
CA LEU A 663 12.15 -23.08 24.77
C LEU A 663 11.29 -22.79 26.01
N ILE A 664 11.35 -23.64 27.02
CA ILE A 664 10.61 -23.44 28.28
C ILE A 664 11.15 -22.21 29.02
N ALA A 665 12.47 -22.04 29.08
CA ALA A 665 13.12 -20.92 29.77
C ALA A 665 12.96 -19.58 29.04
N LEU A 666 12.69 -19.61 27.73
CA LEU A 666 12.52 -18.43 26.89
C LEU A 666 11.10 -17.86 26.93
N HIS A 667 10.11 -18.62 27.40
CA HIS A 667 8.70 -18.19 27.43
C HIS A 667 8.18 -17.57 26.11
N PRO A 668 8.41 -18.19 24.92
CA PRO A 668 8.05 -17.59 23.64
C PRO A 668 6.53 -17.51 23.37
N PHE A 669 5.71 -18.22 24.16
CA PHE A 669 4.25 -18.30 24.03
C PHE A 669 3.51 -17.46 25.09
N GLU A 670 4.22 -16.79 25.99
CA GLU A 670 3.65 -15.86 26.96
C GLU A 670 3.99 -14.44 26.54
N SER A 671 3.11 -13.47 26.77
CA SER A 671 3.42 -12.07 26.47
C SER A 671 4.33 -11.44 27.52
N ILE A 672 5.16 -10.47 27.12
CA ILE A 672 6.04 -9.73 28.04
C ILE A 672 5.23 -9.04 29.14
N TYR A 673 4.02 -8.55 28.84
CA TYR A 673 3.13 -7.98 29.86
C TYR A 673 2.68 -9.02 30.89
N SER A 674 2.29 -10.22 30.43
CA SER A 674 1.95 -11.34 31.33
C SER A 674 3.14 -11.71 32.22
N ARG A 675 4.35 -11.79 31.65
CA ARG A 675 5.58 -12.07 32.40
C ARG A 675 5.87 -11.00 33.44
N ALA A 676 5.88 -9.73 33.04
CA ALA A 676 6.12 -8.59 33.93
C ALA A 676 5.11 -8.55 35.08
N SER A 677 3.85 -8.95 34.85
CA SER A 677 2.81 -8.96 35.89
C SER A 677 3.08 -9.93 37.06
N ARG A 678 3.96 -10.91 36.86
CA ARG A 678 4.39 -11.84 37.92
C ARG A 678 5.38 -11.21 38.91
N TYR A 679 6.11 -10.19 38.47
CA TYR A 679 7.14 -9.50 39.24
C TYR A 679 6.63 -8.16 39.79
N PHE A 680 5.84 -7.45 39.00
CA PHE A 680 5.33 -6.12 39.35
C PHE A 680 3.83 -6.17 39.63
N TRP A 681 3.42 -5.70 40.80
CA TRP A 681 2.04 -5.73 41.25
C TRP A 681 1.28 -4.47 40.86
N THR A 682 1.96 -3.34 40.82
CA THR A 682 1.38 -2.08 40.36
C THR A 682 1.33 -2.04 38.85
N GLU A 683 0.27 -1.41 38.34
CA GLU A 683 0.13 -1.24 36.90
C GLU A 683 1.22 -0.34 36.32
N ARG A 684 1.64 0.70 37.06
CA ARG A 684 2.71 1.61 36.63
C ARG A 684 4.00 0.86 36.30
N MET A 685 4.45 -0.02 37.19
CA MET A 685 5.69 -0.77 36.96
C MET A 685 5.56 -1.79 35.82
N ARG A 686 4.38 -2.41 35.65
CA ARG A 686 4.12 -3.25 34.47
C ARG A 686 4.26 -2.45 33.18
N ARG A 687 3.77 -1.19 33.13
CA ARG A 687 3.90 -0.33 31.95
C ARG A 687 5.37 0.04 31.70
N VAL A 688 6.10 0.46 32.75
CA VAL A 688 7.53 0.78 32.68
C VAL A 688 8.34 -0.33 32.02
N PHE A 689 8.22 -1.56 32.52
CA PHE A 689 9.06 -2.69 32.06
C PHE A 689 8.52 -3.42 30.83
N THR A 690 7.45 -2.91 30.21
CA THR A 690 6.88 -3.53 28.99
C THR A 690 6.87 -2.58 27.80
N PHE A 691 6.98 -1.28 28.01
CA PHE A 691 6.96 -0.30 26.92
C PHE A 691 8.06 -0.50 25.88
N GLY A 692 9.21 -1.06 26.27
CA GLY A 692 10.31 -1.40 25.36
C GLY A 692 9.93 -2.33 24.19
N SER A 693 8.78 -3.02 24.24
CA SER A 693 8.27 -3.77 23.07
C SER A 693 8.06 -2.89 21.84
N MET A 694 7.87 -1.58 22.03
CA MET A 694 7.75 -0.60 20.95
C MET A 694 9.02 -0.45 20.12
N TYR A 695 10.19 -0.87 20.61
CA TYR A 695 11.43 -0.82 19.82
C TYR A 695 11.37 -1.79 18.62
N MET A 696 10.48 -2.77 18.67
CA MET A 696 10.18 -3.68 17.56
C MET A 696 8.84 -3.38 16.89
N GLY A 697 8.17 -2.29 17.28
CA GLY A 697 6.85 -1.95 16.79
C GLY A 697 5.84 -3.05 17.07
N MET A 698 5.74 -3.46 18.34
CA MET A 698 4.77 -4.46 18.80
C MET A 698 4.09 -4.04 20.11
N SER A 699 2.85 -4.51 20.25
CA SER A 699 2.09 -4.43 21.50
C SER A 699 2.72 -5.32 22.60
N PRO A 700 2.90 -4.83 23.83
CA PRO A 700 3.43 -5.61 24.95
C PRO A 700 2.50 -6.75 25.38
N PHE A 701 1.22 -6.67 24.99
CA PHE A 701 0.23 -7.71 25.26
C PHE A 701 0.37 -8.90 24.30
N ASP A 702 1.04 -8.71 23.17
CA ASP A 702 1.22 -9.72 22.12
C ASP A 702 2.70 -10.11 21.93
N ALA A 703 3.63 -9.25 22.32
CA ALA A 703 5.06 -9.48 22.20
C ALA A 703 5.51 -10.64 23.12
N PRO A 704 6.17 -11.69 22.58
CA PRO A 704 6.76 -12.79 23.35
C PRO A 704 7.62 -12.36 24.55
N GLY A 705 7.58 -13.15 25.62
CA GLY A 705 8.33 -12.92 26.86
C GLY A 705 9.84 -12.85 26.66
N THR A 706 10.38 -13.55 25.65
CA THR A 706 11.79 -13.48 25.23
C THR A 706 12.29 -12.06 25.02
N TYR A 707 11.40 -11.14 24.63
CA TYR A 707 11.77 -9.77 24.32
C TYR A 707 12.10 -8.91 25.54
N SER A 708 11.96 -9.43 26.76
CA SER A 708 12.52 -8.78 27.94
C SER A 708 14.07 -8.67 27.87
N LEU A 709 14.72 -9.36 26.93
CA LEU A 709 16.13 -9.12 26.60
C LEU A 709 16.46 -7.65 26.28
N LEU A 710 15.50 -6.90 25.72
CA LEU A 710 15.70 -5.49 25.40
C LEU A 710 15.79 -4.66 26.69
N GLN A 711 14.90 -4.96 27.64
CA GLN A 711 14.92 -4.36 28.97
C GLN A 711 16.21 -4.71 29.71
N TYR A 712 16.70 -5.95 29.59
CA TYR A 712 18.00 -6.30 30.16
C TYR A 712 19.14 -5.45 29.56
N THR A 713 19.15 -5.27 28.24
CA THR A 713 20.16 -4.41 27.59
C THR A 713 20.16 -2.99 28.16
N GLU A 714 18.97 -2.37 28.30
CA GLU A 714 18.85 -1.03 28.86
C GLU A 714 19.31 -0.97 30.32
N LEU A 715 18.89 -1.94 31.14
CA LEU A 715 19.14 -1.97 32.59
C LEU A 715 20.58 -2.37 32.95
N ALA A 716 21.21 -3.24 32.16
CA ALA A 716 22.53 -3.79 32.45
C ALA A 716 23.65 -3.15 31.62
N GLU A 717 23.45 -2.96 30.31
CA GLU A 717 24.46 -2.35 29.42
C GLU A 717 24.30 -0.83 29.28
N GLY A 718 23.11 -0.31 29.53
CA GLY A 718 22.79 1.10 29.42
C GLY A 718 22.46 1.57 28.01
N ILE A 719 22.02 2.83 27.93
CA ILE A 719 21.74 3.52 26.67
C ILE A 719 22.91 4.44 26.34
N TRP A 720 23.37 4.38 25.10
CA TRP A 720 24.50 5.16 24.62
C TRP A 720 24.09 6.16 23.54
N TYR A 721 24.87 7.22 23.39
CA TYR A 721 24.70 8.26 22.38
C TYR A 721 26.03 8.56 21.69
N PRO A 722 26.11 8.47 20.34
CA PRO A 722 27.27 8.95 19.60
C PRO A 722 27.28 10.47 19.54
N LYS A 723 28.32 11.13 20.08
CA LYS A 723 28.48 12.59 19.95
C LYS A 723 28.54 12.97 18.48
N GLY A 724 27.79 14.01 18.10
CA GLY A 724 27.54 14.36 16.70
C GLY A 724 26.32 13.67 16.08
N GLY A 725 25.63 12.80 16.82
CA GLY A 725 24.46 12.06 16.38
C GLY A 725 24.80 10.77 15.64
N PHE A 726 23.77 9.97 15.32
CA PHE A 726 23.95 8.68 14.62
C PHE A 726 24.57 8.83 13.23
N HIS A 727 24.53 10.02 12.64
CA HIS A 727 25.24 10.33 11.41
C HIS A 727 26.75 10.02 11.51
N LYS A 728 27.37 10.23 12.67
CA LYS A 728 28.80 9.92 12.86
C LYS A 728 29.11 8.43 12.69
N VAL A 729 28.19 7.55 13.11
CA VAL A 729 28.34 6.10 12.90
C VAL A 729 28.32 5.77 11.41
N ILE A 730 27.48 6.45 10.62
CA ILE A 730 27.39 6.28 9.16
C ILE A 730 28.65 6.83 8.49
N GLU A 731 29.07 8.04 8.86
CA GLU A 731 30.29 8.69 8.37
C GLU A 731 31.52 7.81 8.60
N GLY A 732 31.66 7.21 9.78
CA GLY A 732 32.75 6.29 10.09
C GLY A 732 32.78 5.07 9.15
N LEU A 733 31.63 4.46 8.87
CA LEU A 733 31.55 3.35 7.91
C LEU A 733 31.83 3.78 6.46
N VAL A 734 31.39 4.99 6.06
CA VAL A 734 31.69 5.54 4.73
C VAL A 734 33.19 5.79 4.57
N ASN A 735 33.84 6.37 5.58
CA ASN A 735 35.29 6.61 5.58
C ASN A 735 36.07 5.30 5.43
N VAL A 736 35.66 4.25 6.15
CA VAL A 736 36.22 2.90 5.99
C VAL A 736 36.01 2.38 4.57
N GLY A 737 34.79 2.48 4.03
CA GLY A 737 34.49 2.04 2.66
C GLY A 737 35.34 2.76 1.61
N GLN A 738 35.46 4.09 1.70
CA GLN A 738 36.30 4.89 0.79
C GLN A 738 37.78 4.48 0.86
N ARG A 739 38.29 4.18 2.05
CA ARG A 739 39.66 3.68 2.24
C ARG A 739 39.90 2.34 1.54
N PHE A 740 38.85 1.51 1.47
CA PHE A 740 38.85 0.25 0.72
C PHE A 740 38.44 0.39 -0.75
N GLY A 741 38.27 1.62 -1.26
CA GLY A 741 37.97 1.89 -2.66
C GLY A 741 36.50 1.77 -3.05
N VAL A 742 35.57 1.80 -2.11
CA VAL A 742 34.12 1.80 -2.39
C VAL A 742 33.70 3.13 -3.03
N GLU A 743 33.00 3.04 -4.17
CA GLU A 743 32.39 4.19 -4.84
C GLU A 743 30.96 4.42 -4.34
N TYR A 744 30.62 5.67 -4.00
CA TYR A 744 29.28 6.06 -3.55
C TYR A 744 28.61 6.97 -4.58
N ARG A 745 27.51 6.52 -5.19
CA ARG A 745 26.70 7.34 -6.12
C ARG A 745 25.40 7.76 -5.45
N LEU A 746 25.30 9.05 -5.11
CA LEU A 746 24.12 9.66 -4.49
C LEU A 746 23.19 10.23 -5.56
N SER A 747 21.93 10.51 -5.20
CA SER A 747 20.91 11.04 -6.13
C SER A 747 20.75 10.20 -7.42
N THR A 748 20.99 8.89 -7.31
CA THR A 748 21.06 7.97 -8.45
C THR A 748 20.06 6.81 -8.22
N PRO A 749 18.74 7.06 -8.36
CA PRO A 749 17.73 6.05 -8.06
C PRO A 749 17.80 4.85 -9.03
N ILE A 750 17.65 3.65 -8.48
CA ILE A 750 17.65 2.39 -9.23
C ILE A 750 16.22 2.10 -9.70
N SER A 751 16.04 1.91 -11.01
CA SER A 751 14.77 1.52 -11.61
C SER A 751 14.50 0.02 -11.48
N LYS A 752 15.50 -0.83 -11.73
CA LYS A 752 15.40 -2.29 -11.60
C LYS A 752 16.75 -2.98 -11.45
N ILE A 753 16.73 -4.21 -10.96
CA ILE A 753 17.88 -5.11 -10.97
C ILE A 753 17.96 -5.76 -12.36
N ALA A 754 19.14 -5.69 -12.99
CA ALA A 754 19.38 -6.32 -14.29
C ALA A 754 19.61 -7.83 -14.09
N LEU A 755 18.96 -8.64 -14.94
CA LEU A 755 19.02 -10.10 -14.90
C LEU A 755 19.55 -10.64 -16.23
N SER A 756 20.11 -11.85 -16.19
CA SER A 756 20.44 -12.63 -17.39
C SER A 756 19.20 -12.93 -18.23
N ALA A 757 19.38 -13.24 -19.52
CA ALA A 757 18.27 -13.53 -20.44
C ALA A 757 17.35 -14.67 -19.98
N ASP A 758 17.86 -15.62 -19.18
CA ASP A 758 17.09 -16.72 -18.58
C ASP A 758 16.51 -16.39 -17.19
N ASN A 759 16.72 -15.16 -16.69
CA ASN A 759 16.33 -14.68 -15.36
C ASN A 759 16.90 -15.48 -14.18
N LYS A 760 18.01 -16.23 -14.36
CA LYS A 760 18.60 -17.06 -13.30
C LYS A 760 19.80 -16.44 -12.59
N LYS A 761 20.33 -15.31 -13.08
CA LYS A 761 21.48 -14.63 -12.49
C LYS A 761 21.27 -13.11 -12.52
N ALA A 762 21.64 -12.42 -11.44
CA ALA A 762 21.74 -10.96 -11.44
C ALA A 762 23.03 -10.52 -12.16
N THR A 763 22.91 -9.51 -13.02
CA THR A 763 24.01 -9.02 -13.88
C THR A 763 24.34 -7.54 -13.63
N GLY A 764 23.60 -6.87 -12.76
CA GLY A 764 23.79 -5.45 -12.47
C GLY A 764 22.50 -4.74 -12.05
N VAL A 765 22.44 -3.44 -12.28
CA VAL A 765 21.28 -2.59 -12.01
C VAL A 765 21.04 -1.62 -13.18
N VAL A 766 19.79 -1.22 -13.38
CA VAL A 766 19.39 -0.19 -14.33
C VAL A 766 18.89 1.01 -13.53
N LEU A 767 19.45 2.18 -13.82
CA LEU A 767 19.11 3.46 -13.19
C LEU A 767 17.81 4.02 -13.80
N GLU A 768 17.18 4.99 -13.14
CA GLU A 768 15.95 5.63 -13.68
C GLU A 768 16.16 6.41 -14.98
N ASP A 769 17.37 6.90 -15.23
CA ASP A 769 17.76 7.54 -16.50
C ASP A 769 17.98 6.55 -17.65
N GLY A 770 17.91 5.24 -17.37
CA GLY A 770 18.11 4.16 -18.34
C GLY A 770 19.53 3.61 -18.42
N THR A 771 20.51 4.25 -17.77
CA THR A 771 21.89 3.78 -17.69
C THR A 771 21.95 2.42 -17.00
N THR A 772 22.74 1.49 -17.53
CA THR A 772 22.93 0.16 -16.93
C THR A 772 24.33 0.04 -16.35
N LEU A 773 24.41 -0.32 -15.06
CA LEU A 773 25.64 -0.63 -14.37
C LEU A 773 25.76 -2.15 -14.20
N THR A 774 26.87 -2.73 -14.64
CA THR A 774 27.10 -4.18 -14.55
C THR A 774 27.77 -4.55 -13.22
N ALA A 775 27.41 -5.71 -12.67
CA ALA A 775 28.01 -6.26 -11.45
C ALA A 775 27.91 -7.79 -11.39
N ASP A 776 28.89 -8.45 -10.77
CA ASP A 776 28.87 -9.90 -10.53
C ASP A 776 27.95 -10.32 -9.39
N THR A 777 27.76 -9.42 -8.42
CA THR A 777 26.90 -9.63 -7.23
C THR A 777 26.16 -8.35 -6.91
N VAL A 778 24.86 -8.48 -6.64
CA VAL A 778 23.98 -7.38 -6.25
C VAL A 778 23.48 -7.63 -4.83
N VAL A 779 23.74 -6.67 -3.94
CA VAL A 779 23.23 -6.67 -2.56
C VAL A 779 22.21 -5.55 -2.41
N CYS A 780 20.95 -5.91 -2.16
CA CYS A 780 19.85 -4.97 -2.05
C CYS A 780 19.51 -4.70 -0.57
N ASN A 781 19.69 -3.45 -0.14
CA ASN A 781 19.29 -2.96 1.20
C ASN A 781 18.00 -2.13 1.18
N ALA A 782 17.34 -2.00 0.03
CA ALA A 782 15.99 -1.41 -0.02
C ALA A 782 15.01 -2.30 0.76
N ASP A 783 13.88 -1.75 1.20
CA ASP A 783 12.86 -2.55 1.86
C ASP A 783 12.52 -3.78 1.01
N LEU A 784 12.44 -4.95 1.65
CA LEU A 784 12.33 -6.22 0.94
C LEU A 784 11.05 -6.29 0.11
N ILE A 785 9.93 -5.83 0.66
CA ILE A 785 8.65 -5.83 -0.03
C ILE A 785 8.72 -4.87 -1.22
N TYR A 786 9.30 -3.69 -1.03
CA TYR A 786 9.56 -2.75 -2.12
C TYR A 786 10.44 -3.36 -3.21
N ALA A 787 11.54 -4.01 -2.86
CA ALA A 787 12.50 -4.57 -3.81
C ALA A 787 11.87 -5.67 -4.68
N TYR A 788 11.12 -6.60 -4.06
CA TYR A 788 10.42 -7.66 -4.81
C TYR A 788 9.28 -7.14 -5.68
N ASN A 789 8.64 -6.03 -5.30
CA ASN A 789 7.52 -5.47 -6.06
C ASN A 789 7.94 -4.49 -7.17
N ASN A 790 9.07 -3.79 -7.01
CA ASN A 790 9.46 -2.69 -7.90
C ASN A 790 10.77 -2.94 -8.64
N LEU A 791 11.74 -3.63 -8.02
CA LEU A 791 13.08 -3.80 -8.59
C LEU A 791 13.28 -5.13 -9.31
N LEU A 792 12.36 -6.09 -9.12
CA LEU A 792 12.44 -7.44 -9.68
C LEU A 792 11.19 -7.78 -10.50
N PRO A 793 11.28 -8.77 -11.42
CA PRO A 793 10.11 -9.32 -12.07
C PRO A 793 9.09 -9.85 -11.05
N PRO A 794 7.78 -9.70 -11.29
CA PRO A 794 6.77 -10.11 -10.34
C PRO A 794 6.77 -11.63 -10.12
N THR A 795 6.81 -12.05 -8.85
CA THR A 795 6.79 -13.47 -8.44
C THR A 795 5.64 -13.79 -7.49
N SER A 796 5.30 -15.07 -7.33
CA SER A 796 4.35 -15.52 -6.30
C SER A 796 4.85 -15.21 -4.89
N TYR A 797 6.17 -15.25 -4.67
CA TYR A 797 6.79 -14.89 -3.40
C TYR A 797 6.57 -13.41 -3.07
N ALA A 798 6.75 -12.49 -4.02
CA ALA A 798 6.44 -11.06 -3.85
C ALA A 798 4.99 -10.85 -3.36
N LYS A 799 4.02 -11.57 -3.95
CA LYS A 799 2.61 -11.53 -3.50
C LYS A 799 2.43 -12.08 -2.07
N SER A 800 3.20 -13.09 -1.68
CA SER A 800 3.15 -13.65 -0.32
C SER A 800 3.71 -12.68 0.71
N LEU A 801 4.76 -11.90 0.36
CA LEU A 801 5.33 -10.88 1.23
C LEU A 801 4.33 -9.75 1.52
N ASN A 802 3.54 -9.35 0.52
CA ASN A 802 2.51 -8.31 0.67
C ASN A 802 1.39 -8.68 1.67
N ARG A 803 1.25 -9.96 2.04
CA ARG A 803 0.23 -10.43 3.01
C ARG A 803 0.75 -10.56 4.43
N ARG A 804 2.06 -10.39 4.65
CA ARG A 804 2.65 -10.52 5.98
C ARG A 804 2.32 -9.30 6.83
N ASP A 805 2.17 -9.53 8.12
CA ASP A 805 1.97 -8.46 9.10
C ASP A 805 3.18 -7.53 9.13
N THR A 806 2.92 -6.23 9.11
CA THR A 806 3.93 -5.16 9.12
C THR A 806 4.00 -4.53 10.51
N SER A 807 5.17 -4.00 10.90
CA SER A 807 5.32 -3.20 12.12
C SER A 807 4.48 -1.90 12.08
N CYS A 808 4.34 -1.23 13.23
CA CYS A 808 3.74 0.10 13.27
C CYS A 808 4.59 1.14 12.52
N SER A 809 4.01 2.33 12.32
CA SER A 809 4.75 3.49 11.81
C SER A 809 4.99 4.51 12.91
N SER A 810 5.54 5.67 12.56
CA SER A 810 5.71 6.80 13.48
C SER A 810 5.27 8.11 12.85
N LEU A 811 4.76 9.00 13.70
CA LEU A 811 4.68 10.42 13.45
C LEU A 811 5.78 11.09 14.28
N SER A 812 6.76 11.69 13.60
CA SER A 812 7.91 12.31 14.25
C SER A 812 7.88 13.83 14.07
N PHE A 813 7.98 14.57 15.17
CA PHE A 813 8.16 16.02 15.17
C PHE A 813 9.59 16.38 15.53
N TYR A 814 10.16 17.33 14.79
CA TYR A 814 11.50 17.85 15.00
C TYR A 814 11.37 19.33 15.33
N TRP A 815 11.54 19.69 16.61
CA TRP A 815 11.37 21.07 17.06
C TRP A 815 12.69 21.68 17.49
N GLY A 816 13.00 22.84 16.92
CA GLY A 816 14.02 23.74 17.46
C GLY A 816 13.36 24.66 18.45
N LEU A 817 13.89 24.74 19.67
CA LEU A 817 13.37 25.57 20.75
C LEU A 817 14.23 26.82 20.96
N SER A 818 13.59 27.95 21.25
CA SER A 818 14.25 29.24 21.51
C SER A 818 15.04 29.28 22.81
N ARG A 819 14.81 28.33 23.72
CA ARG A 819 15.51 28.20 24.99
C ARG A 819 15.69 26.74 25.39
N THR A 820 16.58 26.48 26.34
CA THR A 820 16.68 25.17 26.98
C THR A 820 15.50 24.87 27.90
N VAL A 821 15.08 23.60 27.95
CA VAL A 821 14.02 23.07 28.82
C VAL A 821 14.64 22.10 29.85
N PRO A 822 15.06 22.60 31.03
CA PRO A 822 15.80 21.79 32.02
C PRO A 822 15.00 20.63 32.61
N GLU A 823 13.68 20.66 32.51
CA GLU A 823 12.77 19.62 33.02
C GLU A 823 12.86 18.32 32.20
N LEU A 824 13.39 18.36 30.98
CA LEU A 824 13.56 17.20 30.11
C LEU A 824 15.00 16.67 30.17
N SER A 825 15.16 15.37 30.42
CA SER A 825 16.43 14.66 30.27
C SER A 825 16.75 14.37 28.80
N ALA A 826 17.90 13.75 28.51
CA ALA A 826 18.26 13.35 27.15
C ALA A 826 17.18 12.50 26.48
N HIS A 827 16.56 11.61 27.26
CA HIS A 827 15.51 10.72 26.80
C HIS A 827 14.34 10.74 27.79
N ASN A 828 13.12 10.86 27.27
CA ASN A 828 11.90 10.92 28.06
C ASN A 828 10.80 10.12 27.36
N ILE A 829 9.95 9.45 28.13
CA ILE A 829 8.80 8.70 27.64
C ILE A 829 7.57 9.21 28.38
N PHE A 830 6.55 9.64 27.65
CA PHE A 830 5.26 10.01 28.20
C PHE A 830 4.30 8.86 27.94
N LEU A 831 3.83 8.20 29.01
CA LEU A 831 2.94 7.04 28.88
C LEU A 831 1.47 7.45 28.86
N ALA A 832 0.69 6.84 27.98
CA ALA A 832 -0.75 6.99 27.98
C ALA A 832 -1.36 6.44 29.28
N ASP A 833 -2.41 7.09 29.78
CA ASP A 833 -3.15 6.61 30.95
C ASP A 833 -3.94 5.36 30.59
N GLU A 834 -4.53 5.35 29.40
CA GLU A 834 -5.23 4.22 28.79
C GLU A 834 -4.25 3.32 28.03
N TYR A 835 -3.28 2.74 28.75
CA TYR A 835 -2.13 2.03 28.16
C TYR A 835 -2.55 0.98 27.14
N LYS A 836 -3.36 -0.01 27.51
CA LYS A 836 -3.80 -1.08 26.59
C LYS A 836 -4.55 -0.55 25.37
N ASN A 837 -5.48 0.38 25.58
CA ASN A 837 -6.28 0.96 24.49
C ASN A 837 -5.39 1.75 23.52
N SER A 838 -4.33 2.41 24.00
CA SER A 838 -3.37 3.09 23.12
C SER A 838 -2.64 2.12 22.18
N PHE A 839 -2.26 0.94 22.66
CA PHE A 839 -1.67 -0.10 21.81
C PHE A 839 -2.69 -0.74 20.87
N ASP A 840 -3.91 -1.02 21.34
CA ASP A 840 -4.98 -1.53 20.49
C ASP A 840 -5.28 -0.56 19.34
N SER A 841 -5.31 0.76 19.59
CA SER A 841 -5.46 1.75 18.51
C SER A 841 -4.34 1.75 17.49
N ILE A 842 -3.09 1.50 17.88
CA ILE A 842 -1.94 1.46 16.95
C ILE A 842 -1.94 0.15 16.14
N PHE A 843 -2.14 -0.99 16.81
CA PHE A 843 -1.87 -2.31 16.26
C PHE A 843 -3.10 -3.03 15.72
N LYS A 844 -4.30 -2.71 16.22
CA LYS A 844 -5.57 -3.29 15.78
C LYS A 844 -6.37 -2.32 14.92
N ASP A 845 -6.49 -1.07 15.37
CA ASP A 845 -7.27 -0.06 14.64
C ASP A 845 -6.43 0.66 13.57
N HIS A 846 -5.10 0.57 13.66
CA HIS A 846 -4.14 1.27 12.81
C HIS A 846 -4.38 2.79 12.74
N LEU A 847 -4.66 3.40 13.88
CA LEU A 847 -4.87 4.84 14.04
C LEU A 847 -3.81 5.45 14.98
N ILE A 848 -3.94 6.76 15.22
CA ILE A 848 -3.26 7.42 16.33
C ILE A 848 -4.19 7.35 17.55
N PRO A 849 -3.70 6.89 18.72
CA PRO A 849 -4.48 6.93 19.96
C PRO A 849 -4.99 8.34 20.30
N GLN A 850 -6.10 8.43 21.02
CA GLN A 850 -6.58 9.72 21.55
C GLN A 850 -5.60 10.30 22.57
N ASP A 851 -5.08 9.44 23.45
CA ASP A 851 -3.98 9.71 24.36
C ASP A 851 -2.78 8.82 23.97
N PRO A 852 -1.86 9.31 23.11
CA PRO A 852 -0.75 8.51 22.65
C PRO A 852 0.37 8.51 23.68
N SER A 853 0.99 7.34 23.88
CA SER A 853 2.33 7.31 24.48
C SER A 853 3.33 7.85 23.46
N PHE A 854 4.30 8.68 23.87
CA PHE A 854 5.30 9.21 22.94
C PHE A 854 6.66 9.38 23.61
N TYR A 855 7.69 9.35 22.79
CA TYR A 855 9.08 9.49 23.18
C TYR A 855 9.61 10.87 22.81
N VAL A 856 10.40 11.49 23.69
CA VAL A 856 11.06 12.78 23.47
C VAL A 856 12.55 12.63 23.71
N ASN A 857 13.34 12.89 22.66
CA ASN A 857 14.80 12.99 22.71
C ASN A 857 15.21 14.46 22.73
N VAL A 858 16.11 14.81 23.65
CA VAL A 858 16.75 16.13 23.77
C VAL A 858 18.27 15.94 23.67
N PRO A 859 18.83 15.76 22.46
CA PRO A 859 20.24 15.42 22.27
C PRO A 859 21.20 16.47 22.84
N SER A 860 20.81 17.74 22.93
CA SER A 860 21.59 18.82 23.53
C SER A 860 21.96 18.60 24.99
N ARG A 861 21.28 17.67 25.70
CA ARG A 861 21.62 17.29 27.08
C ARG A 861 22.94 16.51 27.19
N VAL A 862 23.26 15.72 26.16
CA VAL A 862 24.47 14.87 26.12
C VAL A 862 25.49 15.36 25.08
N ASP A 863 25.04 16.14 24.10
CA ASP A 863 25.88 16.69 23.04
C ASP A 863 25.52 18.16 22.75
N PRO A 864 26.32 19.12 23.27
CA PRO A 864 26.11 20.54 23.04
C PRO A 864 26.11 20.96 21.57
N THR A 865 26.62 20.14 20.64
CA THR A 865 26.64 20.45 19.21
C THR A 865 25.28 20.24 18.53
N ALA A 866 24.30 19.63 19.22
CA ALA A 866 22.98 19.36 18.66
C ALA A 866 22.12 20.63 18.48
N ALA A 867 22.36 21.67 19.28
CA ALA A 867 21.62 22.93 19.23
C ALA A 867 22.55 24.13 19.53
N PRO A 868 22.19 25.36 19.10
CA PRO A 868 22.91 26.56 19.49
C PRO A 868 22.98 26.75 21.01
N PRO A 869 24.00 27.44 21.55
CA PRO A 869 24.08 27.73 22.98
C PRO A 869 22.81 28.41 23.50
N GLY A 870 22.25 27.87 24.58
CA GLY A 870 21.03 28.38 25.20
C GLY A 870 19.72 27.92 24.55
N CYS A 871 19.77 27.14 23.46
CA CYS A 871 18.61 26.56 22.77
C CYS A 871 18.58 25.03 22.94
N ASP A 872 17.44 24.40 22.60
CA ASP A 872 17.33 22.94 22.50
C ASP A 872 16.86 22.49 21.12
N SER A 873 17.36 21.32 20.71
CA SER A 873 16.80 20.53 19.62
C SER A 873 16.04 19.38 20.26
N ILE A 874 14.80 19.15 19.87
CA ILE A 874 14.01 18.02 20.37
C ILE A 874 13.41 17.20 19.23
N VAL A 875 13.44 15.89 19.39
CA VAL A 875 12.80 14.92 18.49
C VAL A 875 11.73 14.20 19.27
N ILE A 876 10.48 14.31 18.81
CA ILE A 876 9.33 13.66 19.42
C ILE A 876 8.86 12.56 18.48
N LEU A 877 8.79 11.33 18.97
CA LEU A 877 8.29 10.18 18.23
C LEU A 877 6.99 9.70 18.85
N VAL A 878 5.90 9.86 18.09
CA VAL A 878 4.58 9.34 18.41
C VAL A 878 4.37 8.07 17.60
N PRO A 879 4.24 6.89 18.23
CA PRO A 879 3.91 5.67 17.51
C PRO A 879 2.48 5.71 16.98
N VAL A 880 2.31 5.25 15.73
CA VAL A 880 1.04 5.32 15.02
C VAL A 880 0.83 4.06 14.18
N GLY A 881 -0.43 3.76 13.83
CA GLY A 881 -0.70 2.72 12.84
C GLY A 881 0.02 2.97 11.52
N HIS A 882 0.47 1.90 10.85
CA HIS A 882 1.02 2.01 9.50
C HIS A 882 -0.07 2.43 8.50
N LEU A 883 0.34 2.81 7.28
CA LEU A 883 -0.63 3.14 6.23
C LEU A 883 -1.50 1.93 5.96
N ILE A 884 -2.81 2.12 6.06
CA ILE A 884 -3.79 1.12 5.64
C ILE A 884 -3.94 1.31 4.14
N SER A 885 -3.56 0.28 3.37
CA SER A 885 -3.93 0.25 1.97
C SER A 885 -5.37 -0.23 1.86
N ASP A 886 -6.15 0.27 0.88
CA ASP A 886 -7.49 -0.27 0.59
C ASP A 886 -7.48 -1.79 0.30
N ALA A 887 -6.30 -2.37 0.06
CA ALA A 887 -6.06 -3.79 -0.20
C ALA A 887 -5.64 -4.63 1.04
N SER A 888 -5.46 -4.04 2.23
CA SER A 888 -4.95 -4.74 3.44
C SER A 888 -5.92 -4.74 4.63
N ALA A 889 -7.22 -4.86 4.37
CA ALA A 889 -8.26 -4.99 5.41
C ALA A 889 -8.41 -6.44 5.93
N THR A 890 -7.29 -7.12 6.23
CA THR A 890 -7.30 -8.47 6.83
C THR A 890 -6.73 -8.51 8.24
N HIS A 891 -6.51 -7.36 8.89
CA HIS A 891 -6.16 -7.37 10.30
C HIS A 891 -7.42 -7.59 11.13
N ASN A 892 -7.34 -8.53 12.09
CA ASN A 892 -8.42 -9.02 12.96
C ASN A 892 -8.96 -7.98 13.97
N GLY A 893 -9.01 -6.70 13.61
CA GLY A 893 -9.72 -5.66 14.34
C GLY A 893 -11.20 -5.70 13.98
N SER A 894 -12.05 -5.96 14.98
CA SER A 894 -13.52 -6.02 14.96
C SER A 894 -14.21 -5.46 13.69
N LEU A 895 -14.88 -6.36 12.97
CA LEU A 895 -15.79 -6.07 11.85
C LEU A 895 -17.12 -5.41 12.28
N ASP A 896 -17.29 -5.04 13.56
CA ASP A 896 -18.54 -4.47 14.09
C ASP A 896 -18.47 -2.97 14.41
N SER A 897 -17.39 -2.26 14.06
CA SER A 897 -17.34 -0.80 14.23
C SER A 897 -17.84 -0.06 12.98
N PRO A 898 -18.99 0.65 13.05
CA PRO A 898 -19.50 1.44 11.95
C PRO A 898 -18.59 2.66 11.73
N GLY A 899 -17.86 2.67 10.61
CA GLY A 899 -17.07 3.83 10.16
C GLY A 899 -15.66 3.46 9.72
N LYS A 900 -15.47 3.18 8.43
CA LYS A 900 -14.14 3.09 7.80
C LYS A 900 -13.37 4.38 8.11
N THR A 901 -12.43 4.32 9.05
CA THR A 901 -11.71 5.50 9.49
C THR A 901 -10.64 5.84 8.45
N LYS A 902 -10.97 6.76 7.54
CA LYS A 902 -9.99 7.33 6.61
C LYS A 902 -8.85 7.96 7.43
N GLN A 903 -7.62 7.50 7.22
CA GLN A 903 -6.43 8.10 7.86
C GLN A 903 -6.18 9.48 7.23
N ASP A 904 -6.84 10.52 7.76
CA ASP A 904 -6.57 11.91 7.39
C ASP A 904 -5.31 12.40 8.13
N TRP A 905 -4.15 12.13 7.55
CA TRP A 905 -2.85 12.43 8.15
C TRP A 905 -2.64 13.92 8.51
N PRO A 906 -3.05 14.91 7.69
CA PRO A 906 -3.04 16.31 8.11
C PRO A 906 -3.78 16.58 9.43
N THR A 907 -5.00 16.07 9.58
CA THR A 907 -5.81 16.22 10.81
C THR A 907 -5.21 15.44 11.97
N LEU A 908 -4.82 14.19 11.73
CA LEU A 908 -4.19 13.32 12.73
C LEU A 908 -2.88 13.91 13.26
N ARG A 909 -2.07 14.50 12.38
CA ARG A 909 -0.83 15.21 12.73
C ARG A 909 -1.11 16.45 13.58
N SER A 910 -2.08 17.27 13.19
CA SER A 910 -2.48 18.45 13.97
C SER A 910 -2.98 18.07 15.37
N ARG A 911 -3.81 17.02 15.45
CA ARG A 911 -4.31 16.47 16.72
C ARG A 911 -3.18 15.94 17.60
N ALA A 912 -2.28 15.12 17.04
CA ALA A 912 -1.14 14.58 17.77
C ALA A 912 -0.22 15.69 18.28
N ARG A 913 0.06 16.70 17.45
CA ARG A 913 0.83 17.90 17.84
C ARG A 913 0.20 18.59 19.05
N ALA A 914 -1.09 18.87 19.00
CA ALA A 914 -1.82 19.51 20.10
C ALA A 914 -1.81 18.65 21.37
N GLN A 915 -2.00 17.34 21.25
CA GLN A 915 -2.00 16.42 22.38
C GLN A 915 -0.61 16.29 23.02
N VAL A 916 0.46 16.22 22.23
CA VAL A 916 1.85 16.23 22.71
C VAL A 916 2.13 17.50 23.52
N LEU A 917 1.83 18.68 22.96
CA LEU A 917 2.04 19.96 23.65
C LEU A 917 1.27 20.02 24.96
N LYS A 918 -0.01 19.65 24.93
CA LYS A 918 -0.88 19.60 26.12
C LYS A 918 -0.35 18.63 27.18
N THR A 919 0.08 17.44 26.77
CA THR A 919 0.59 16.41 27.68
C THR A 919 1.86 16.87 28.39
N ILE A 920 2.81 17.44 27.63
CA ILE A 920 4.04 18.01 28.18
C ILE A 920 3.69 19.14 29.15
N GLN A 921 2.86 20.10 28.75
CA GLN A 921 2.43 21.20 29.62
C GLN A 921 1.79 20.72 30.92
N THR A 922 0.94 19.69 30.85
CA THR A 922 0.20 19.18 32.00
C THR A 922 1.09 18.41 32.98
N ARG A 923 2.05 17.61 32.46
CA ARG A 923 2.86 16.69 33.28
C ARG A 923 4.17 17.31 33.77
N ILE A 924 4.77 18.23 33.01
CA ILE A 924 6.03 18.88 33.39
C ILE A 924 5.88 20.39 33.67
N GLY A 925 4.69 20.96 33.45
CA GLY A 925 4.42 22.38 33.74
C GLY A 925 4.99 23.38 32.73
N VAL A 926 5.50 22.91 31.58
CA VAL A 926 6.13 23.75 30.56
C VAL A 926 5.30 23.80 29.28
N ASP A 927 4.89 25.01 28.88
CA ASP A 927 4.30 25.23 27.56
C ASP A 927 5.41 25.36 26.50
N LEU A 928 5.58 24.30 25.70
CA LEU A 928 6.56 24.30 24.60
C LEU A 928 6.10 25.09 23.38
N GLY A 929 4.78 25.32 23.21
CA GLY A 929 4.22 25.90 21.99
C GLY A 929 4.88 27.23 21.59
N PRO A 930 4.99 28.21 22.50
CA PRO A 930 5.66 29.49 22.26
C PRO A 930 7.17 29.39 22.05
N LEU A 931 7.80 28.27 22.43
CA LEU A 931 9.25 28.09 22.34
C LEU A 931 9.68 27.54 20.98
N ILE A 932 8.77 26.94 20.20
CA ILE A 932 9.09 26.34 18.90
C ILE A 932 9.44 27.43 17.88
N VAL A 933 10.71 27.50 17.47
CA VAL A 933 11.20 28.41 16.43
C VAL A 933 11.32 27.76 15.06
N HIS A 934 11.41 26.43 15.03
CA HIS A 934 11.48 25.62 13.82
C HIS A 934 10.76 24.29 14.04
N GLU A 935 10.01 23.83 13.03
CA GLU A 935 9.28 22.57 13.06
C GLU A 935 9.41 21.85 11.72
N GLN A 936 9.87 20.59 11.76
CA GLN A 936 9.77 19.63 10.67
C GLN A 936 8.94 18.42 11.15
N THR A 937 8.30 17.71 10.23
CA THR A 937 7.51 16.51 10.56
C THR A 937 7.69 15.42 9.52
N ASN A 938 7.83 14.17 9.98
CA ASN A 938 7.72 12.99 9.14
C ASN A 938 6.52 12.16 9.62
N ASP A 939 5.62 11.84 8.71
CA ASP A 939 4.49 10.95 8.96
C ASP A 939 4.60 9.69 8.07
N PRO A 940 3.69 8.70 8.20
CA PRO A 940 3.80 7.46 7.42
C PRO A 940 3.77 7.65 5.90
N LEU A 941 3.17 8.73 5.38
CA LEU A 941 3.25 9.07 3.96
C LEU A 941 4.66 9.49 3.59
N THR A 942 5.28 10.35 4.39
CA THR A 942 6.69 10.77 4.22
C THR A 942 7.64 9.57 4.27
N TRP A 943 7.49 8.70 5.26
CA TRP A 943 8.35 7.51 5.41
C TRP A 943 8.31 6.60 4.17
N LYS A 944 7.12 6.39 3.61
CA LYS A 944 6.94 5.60 2.39
C LYS A 944 7.59 6.27 1.18
N GLN A 945 7.41 7.58 1.02
CA GLN A 945 7.88 8.33 -0.14
C GLN A 945 9.40 8.51 -0.15
N THR A 946 10.00 8.84 1.00
CA THR A 946 11.42 9.19 1.09
C THR A 946 12.33 7.96 1.15
N PHE A 947 11.91 6.90 1.86
CA PHE A 947 12.77 5.74 2.14
C PHE A 947 12.28 4.45 1.48
N ASN A 948 11.27 4.51 0.60
CA ASN A 948 10.67 3.36 -0.07
C ASN A 948 10.13 2.29 0.91
N LEU A 949 9.71 2.70 2.11
CA LEU A 949 9.23 1.78 3.15
C LEU A 949 7.81 1.32 2.85
N ASP A 950 7.59 0.00 2.79
CA ASP A 950 6.25 -0.56 2.59
C ASP A 950 5.30 -0.09 3.70
N ARG A 951 4.12 0.39 3.28
CA ARG A 951 3.09 1.00 4.16
C ARG A 951 3.61 2.11 5.09
N GLY A 952 4.76 2.70 4.80
CA GLY A 952 5.41 3.68 5.68
C GLY A 952 5.85 3.11 7.02
N ALA A 953 5.97 1.79 7.17
CA ALA A 953 6.36 1.17 8.42
C ALA A 953 7.86 1.32 8.68
N ILE A 954 8.22 1.89 9.83
CA ILE A 954 9.60 2.31 10.11
C ILE A 954 10.51 1.16 10.59
N LEU A 955 9.93 -0.02 10.90
CA LEU A 955 10.68 -1.20 11.36
C LEU A 955 10.49 -2.42 10.43
N GLY A 956 9.91 -2.22 9.24
CA GLY A 956 9.71 -3.27 8.23
C GLY A 956 8.67 -4.31 8.63
N LEU A 957 8.89 -5.57 8.24
CA LEU A 957 8.06 -6.72 8.63
C LEU A 957 8.00 -6.88 10.15
N SER A 958 6.81 -7.17 10.67
CA SER A 958 6.58 -7.37 12.10
C SER A 958 7.45 -8.48 12.70
N HIS A 959 7.56 -8.48 14.03
CA HIS A 959 8.34 -9.45 14.82
C HIS A 959 7.45 -10.48 15.53
N SER A 960 6.27 -10.73 14.95
CA SER A 960 5.36 -11.79 15.40
C SER A 960 6.00 -13.17 15.24
N PHE A 961 5.46 -14.16 15.96
CA PHE A 961 5.98 -15.53 15.96
C PHE A 961 6.19 -16.11 14.53
N PHE A 962 5.29 -15.78 13.59
CA PHE A 962 5.35 -16.24 12.19
C PHE A 962 6.21 -15.35 11.27
N ASN A 963 6.88 -14.32 11.79
CA ASN A 963 7.79 -13.45 11.03
C ASN A 963 9.21 -13.37 11.63
N VAL A 964 9.56 -14.31 12.51
CA VAL A 964 10.90 -14.46 13.10
C VAL A 964 11.53 -15.81 12.73
N LEU A 965 12.84 -15.96 12.99
CA LEU A 965 13.60 -17.20 12.76
C LEU A 965 13.39 -17.73 11.33
N SER A 966 13.17 -19.04 11.15
CA SER A 966 13.00 -19.67 9.83
C SER A 966 11.77 -19.19 9.05
N PHE A 967 10.83 -18.50 9.70
CA PHE A 967 9.68 -17.91 9.02
C PHE A 967 9.98 -16.52 8.45
N ARG A 968 11.05 -15.85 8.91
CA ARG A 968 11.49 -14.55 8.37
C ARG A 968 12.10 -14.73 6.97
N PRO A 969 11.96 -13.76 6.05
CA PRO A 969 12.57 -13.86 4.74
C PRO A 969 14.09 -14.06 4.78
N LYS A 970 14.57 -14.95 3.91
CA LYS A 970 15.99 -15.28 3.80
C LYS A 970 16.78 -14.14 3.16
N THR A 971 18.07 -14.12 3.42
CA THR A 971 19.03 -13.16 2.84
C THR A 971 19.43 -13.50 1.39
N ARG A 972 19.27 -14.75 0.94
CA ARG A 972 19.41 -15.12 -0.48
C ARG A 972 18.06 -14.97 -1.17
N HIS A 973 18.06 -14.62 -2.46
CA HIS A 973 16.82 -14.48 -3.24
C HIS A 973 15.97 -15.76 -3.25
N GLU A 974 14.69 -15.62 -2.91
CA GLU A 974 13.72 -16.71 -2.92
C GLU A 974 13.31 -17.03 -4.36
N GLY A 975 13.60 -18.24 -4.82
CA GLY A 975 13.43 -18.66 -6.22
C GLY A 975 14.75 -18.85 -6.98
N GLY A 976 15.89 -18.56 -6.34
CA GLY A 976 17.20 -19.05 -6.80
C GLY A 976 17.93 -18.21 -7.85
N ILE A 977 17.68 -16.90 -7.93
CA ILE A 977 18.52 -15.99 -8.74
C ILE A 977 19.92 -15.95 -8.12
N LYS A 978 20.91 -16.40 -8.88
CA LYS A 978 22.32 -16.42 -8.46
C LYS A 978 22.88 -15.00 -8.40
N GLY A 979 23.70 -14.72 -7.39
CA GLY A 979 24.37 -13.42 -7.22
C GLY A 979 23.47 -12.31 -6.67
N LEU A 980 22.26 -12.61 -6.19
CA LEU A 980 21.34 -11.64 -5.60
C LEU A 980 21.07 -11.91 -4.12
N TYR A 981 21.40 -10.93 -3.29
CA TYR A 981 21.28 -10.99 -1.83
C TYR A 981 20.51 -9.78 -1.31
N PHE A 982 19.87 -9.95 -0.15
CA PHE A 982 19.14 -8.93 0.57
C PHE A 982 19.70 -8.77 1.98
N VAL A 983 19.74 -7.53 2.45
CA VAL A 983 20.20 -7.14 3.79
C VAL A 983 19.27 -6.06 4.36
N GLY A 984 19.30 -5.85 5.67
CA GLY A 984 18.53 -4.81 6.35
C GLY A 984 17.32 -5.34 7.12
N ALA A 985 16.51 -4.40 7.64
CA ALA A 985 15.52 -4.66 8.67
C ALA A 985 14.42 -5.68 8.27
N SER A 986 14.05 -5.73 6.99
CA SER A 986 12.99 -6.61 6.47
C SER A 986 13.48 -8.04 6.13
N THR A 987 14.74 -8.36 6.42
CA THR A 987 15.35 -9.68 6.22
C THR A 987 15.84 -10.30 7.53
N HIS A 988 16.27 -11.56 7.52
CA HIS A 988 16.94 -12.18 8.67
C HIS A 988 18.27 -11.45 8.99
N PRO A 989 18.58 -11.11 10.26
CA PRO A 989 17.91 -11.53 11.50
C PRO A 989 16.73 -10.66 11.97
N GLY A 990 16.63 -9.39 11.60
CA GLY A 990 15.53 -8.53 12.04
C GLY A 990 15.82 -7.03 12.03
N THR A 991 15.00 -6.30 12.79
CA THR A 991 15.05 -4.84 12.92
C THR A 991 15.99 -4.41 14.06
N GLY A 992 16.43 -3.15 14.01
CA GLY A 992 17.37 -2.54 14.95
C GLY A 992 18.79 -2.44 14.38
N VAL A 993 19.48 -1.32 14.64
CA VAL A 993 20.82 -1.06 14.06
C VAL A 993 21.83 -2.16 14.38
N PRO A 994 21.99 -2.64 15.63
CA PRO A 994 22.92 -3.73 15.94
C PRO A 994 22.60 -5.02 15.16
N ILE A 995 21.30 -5.28 14.97
CA ILE A 995 20.80 -6.47 14.29
C ILE A 995 21.04 -6.37 12.78
N CYS A 996 20.90 -5.18 12.20
CA CYS A 996 21.27 -4.91 10.81
C CYS A 996 22.78 -5.06 10.58
N LEU A 997 23.64 -4.63 11.52
CA LEU A 997 25.09 -4.85 11.44
C LEU A 997 25.43 -6.35 11.46
N ALA A 998 24.81 -7.11 12.37
CA ALA A 998 24.94 -8.56 12.40
C ALA A 998 24.45 -9.21 11.09
N GLY A 999 23.33 -8.74 10.54
CA GLY A 999 22.80 -9.15 9.24
C GLY A 999 23.78 -8.89 8.09
N GLY A 1000 24.45 -7.73 8.09
CA GLY A 1000 25.51 -7.41 7.14
C GLY A 1000 26.65 -8.43 7.15
N LYS A 1001 27.13 -8.81 8.34
CA LYS A 1001 28.17 -9.85 8.50
C LYS A 1001 27.70 -11.22 8.01
N ILE A 1002 26.43 -11.59 8.26
CA ILE A 1002 25.84 -12.84 7.76
C ILE A 1002 25.81 -12.85 6.22
N VAL A 1003 25.36 -11.76 5.60
CA VAL A 1003 25.29 -11.63 4.14
C VAL A 1003 26.68 -11.66 3.51
N ALA A 1004 27.64 -10.92 4.07
CA ALA A 1004 29.03 -10.94 3.62
C ALA A 1004 29.63 -12.36 3.69
N THR A 1005 29.39 -13.08 4.80
CA THR A 1005 29.83 -14.47 4.95
C THR A 1005 29.24 -15.38 3.86
N GLN A 1006 27.95 -15.22 3.56
CA GLN A 1006 27.28 -16.01 2.51
C GLN A 1006 27.85 -15.72 1.12
N ILE A 1007 28.12 -14.45 0.79
CA ILE A 1007 28.71 -14.06 -0.49
C ILE A 1007 30.10 -14.68 -0.64
N LEU A 1008 30.96 -14.55 0.38
CA LEU A 1008 32.30 -15.15 0.38
C LEU A 1008 32.23 -16.66 0.18
N GLN A 1009 31.36 -17.35 0.91
CA GLN A 1009 31.17 -18.80 0.78
C GLN A 1009 30.66 -19.21 -0.61
N ASP A 1010 29.68 -18.49 -1.16
CA ASP A 1010 29.12 -18.80 -2.49
C ASP A 1010 30.13 -18.55 -3.62
N GLN A 1011 31.10 -17.65 -3.40
CA GLN A 1011 32.22 -17.39 -4.32
C GLN A 1011 33.45 -18.27 -4.05
N GLY A 1012 33.42 -19.13 -3.03
CA GLY A 1012 34.56 -19.97 -2.66
C GLY A 1012 35.75 -19.20 -2.06
N LEU A 1013 35.51 -18.00 -1.52
CA LEU A 1013 36.49 -17.15 -0.86
C LEU A 1013 36.62 -17.47 0.63
N VAL A 1014 37.79 -17.18 1.20
CA VAL A 1014 38.06 -17.37 2.63
C VAL A 1014 37.27 -16.34 3.44
N VAL A 1015 36.58 -16.80 4.48
CA VAL A 1015 35.91 -15.93 5.45
C VAL A 1015 36.95 -15.42 6.45
N PRO A 1016 37.15 -14.09 6.58
CA PRO A 1016 38.27 -13.54 7.35
C PRO A 1016 38.03 -13.54 8.88
N TRP A 1017 36.78 -13.76 9.31
CA TRP A 1017 36.42 -13.90 10.73
C TRP A 1017 36.08 -15.36 11.10
N PRO A 1018 36.31 -15.77 12.36
CA PRO A 1018 36.14 -17.17 12.79
C PRO A 1018 34.71 -17.69 12.60
N ALA A 1019 34.61 -18.96 12.18
CA ALA A 1019 33.35 -19.66 11.97
C ALA A 1019 32.71 -20.08 13.31
N GLY A 1020 32.03 -19.15 13.95
CA GLY A 1020 31.21 -19.38 15.15
C GLY A 1020 31.85 -18.88 16.45
N GLY A 1021 31.36 -17.74 16.96
CA GLY A 1021 31.68 -17.21 18.29
C GLY A 1021 33.08 -16.59 18.37
N MET A 1022 33.15 -15.32 18.76
CA MET A 1022 34.45 -14.66 18.96
C MET A 1022 35.16 -15.14 20.21
N LEU A 1023 36.49 -15.05 20.11
CA LEU A 1023 37.45 -14.90 21.21
C LEU A 1023 36.96 -13.87 22.24
N GLU A 1024 37.14 -14.20 23.51
CA GLU A 1024 36.92 -13.30 24.63
C GLU A 1024 37.64 -11.95 24.40
N PRO A 1025 37.05 -10.82 24.85
CA PRO A 1025 37.77 -9.55 24.84
C PRO A 1025 39.08 -9.74 25.61
N ALA A 1026 40.19 -9.27 25.04
CA ALA A 1026 41.47 -9.22 25.73
C ALA A 1026 41.35 -8.31 26.95
N VAL A 1027 40.94 -8.89 28.08
CA VAL A 1027 41.17 -8.33 29.39
C VAL A 1027 42.63 -8.58 29.69
N ASP A 1028 43.34 -7.49 29.93
CA ASP A 1028 44.75 -7.45 30.33
C ASP A 1028 45.03 -8.55 31.38
N SER A 1029 45.87 -9.51 31.03
CA SER A 1029 46.04 -10.80 31.73
C SER A 1029 46.84 -10.70 33.03
N SER A 1030 46.80 -9.55 33.70
CA SER A 1030 47.64 -9.25 34.87
C SER A 1030 46.89 -9.22 36.20
N SER A 1031 45.62 -9.64 36.29
CA SER A 1031 45.00 -9.76 37.62
C SER A 1031 43.93 -10.86 37.77
N LYS A 1032 44.28 -11.78 38.69
CA LYS A 1032 43.43 -12.61 39.54
C LYS A 1032 42.95 -13.96 39.00
N GLU A 1033 43.64 -14.98 39.51
CA GLU A 1033 43.15 -16.35 39.75
C GLU A 1033 41.65 -16.34 40.10
N LYS A 1034 40.83 -16.95 39.24
CA LYS A 1034 39.44 -17.28 39.58
C LYS A 1034 39.48 -18.49 40.51
N GLN A 1035 39.21 -18.24 41.80
CA GLN A 1035 38.69 -19.26 42.71
C GLN A 1035 37.38 -19.81 42.12
N GLU A 1036 37.30 -21.13 41.99
CA GLU A 1036 36.05 -21.85 41.73
C GLU A 1036 35.05 -21.50 42.84
N ILE A 1037 33.98 -20.78 42.47
CA ILE A 1037 32.85 -20.54 43.36
C ILE A 1037 32.00 -21.81 43.35
N ASP A 1038 31.84 -22.40 44.53
CA ASP A 1038 31.11 -23.65 44.80
C ASP A 1038 29.82 -23.83 43.97
N GLU A 1039 29.86 -24.73 42.98
CA GLU A 1039 28.65 -25.29 42.38
C GLU A 1039 27.98 -26.24 43.39
N ILE A 1040 26.92 -25.78 44.06
CA ILE A 1040 26.06 -26.64 44.88
C ILE A 1040 25.40 -27.68 43.96
N HIS A 1041 25.99 -28.86 43.89
CA HIS A 1041 25.39 -30.05 43.30
C HIS A 1041 24.20 -30.47 44.17
N ARG A 1042 22.99 -30.06 43.80
CA ARG A 1042 21.77 -30.62 44.40
C ARG A 1042 21.56 -32.03 43.81
N PRO A 1043 21.58 -33.10 44.62
CA PRO A 1043 21.32 -34.43 44.09
C PRO A 1043 19.88 -34.50 43.60
N LEU A 1044 19.69 -34.95 42.35
CA LEU A 1044 18.37 -35.19 41.78
C LEU A 1044 17.60 -36.18 42.66
N THR A 1045 16.68 -35.68 43.48
CA THR A 1045 15.79 -36.52 44.29
C THR A 1045 14.81 -37.24 43.37
N ILE A 1046 14.84 -38.57 43.43
CA ILE A 1046 13.93 -39.54 42.79
C ILE A 1046 12.44 -39.14 42.92
N PHE A 1047 12.11 -38.34 43.94
CA PHE A 1047 10.81 -37.74 44.16
C PHE A 1047 10.32 -36.85 42.99
N GLY A 1048 11.21 -36.12 42.31
CA GLY A 1048 10.84 -35.28 41.16
C GLY A 1048 10.48 -36.09 39.91
N TRP A 1049 11.09 -37.26 39.75
CA TRP A 1049 10.72 -38.21 38.69
C TRP A 1049 9.40 -38.91 38.99
N LEU A 1050 9.19 -39.33 40.24
CA LEU A 1050 7.94 -39.93 40.67
C LEU A 1050 6.76 -38.97 40.57
N VAL A 1051 6.94 -37.68 40.92
CA VAL A 1051 5.88 -36.66 40.77
C VAL A 1051 5.56 -36.42 39.29
N ARG A 1052 6.55 -36.40 38.39
CA ARG A 1052 6.33 -36.24 36.94
C ARG A 1052 5.65 -37.46 36.31
N ILE A 1053 5.98 -38.66 36.77
CA ILE A 1053 5.30 -39.90 36.36
C ILE A 1053 3.88 -39.94 36.92
N LEU A 1054 3.67 -39.54 38.18
CA LEU A 1054 2.33 -39.43 38.78
C LEU A 1054 1.47 -38.41 38.05
N ILE A 1055 2.02 -37.24 37.68
CA ILE A 1055 1.30 -36.23 36.87
C ILE A 1055 1.00 -36.77 35.48
N GLY A 1056 1.94 -37.49 34.84
CA GLY A 1056 1.70 -38.15 33.56
C GLY A 1056 0.59 -39.20 33.62
N ILE A 1057 0.58 -40.02 34.67
CA ILE A 1057 -0.45 -41.03 34.94
C ILE A 1057 -1.78 -40.35 35.31
N LEU A 1058 -1.78 -39.23 36.03
CA LEU A 1058 -2.97 -38.46 36.35
C LEU A 1058 -3.56 -37.79 35.10
N VAL A 1059 -2.74 -37.27 34.20
CA VAL A 1059 -3.20 -36.63 32.95
C VAL A 1059 -3.74 -37.65 31.97
N VAL A 1060 -3.07 -38.80 31.82
CA VAL A 1060 -3.57 -39.91 30.99
C VAL A 1060 -4.81 -40.53 31.63
N GLY A 1061 -4.83 -40.68 32.97
CA GLY A 1061 -5.98 -41.14 33.73
C GLY A 1061 -7.17 -40.18 33.66
N LEU A 1062 -6.95 -38.87 33.65
CA LEU A 1062 -7.99 -37.86 33.47
C LEU A 1062 -8.54 -37.89 32.04
N PHE A 1063 -7.67 -38.10 31.04
CA PHE A 1063 -8.09 -38.24 29.64
C PHE A 1063 -8.90 -39.51 29.42
N VAL A 1064 -8.46 -40.63 29.99
CA VAL A 1064 -9.18 -41.91 29.92
C VAL A 1064 -10.46 -41.86 30.74
N ALA A 1065 -10.47 -41.20 31.91
CA ALA A 1065 -11.68 -41.00 32.71
C ALA A 1065 -12.68 -40.08 32.02
N LEU A 1066 -12.26 -38.98 31.39
CA LEU A 1066 -13.13 -38.08 30.61
C LEU A 1066 -13.65 -38.76 29.33
N TRP A 1067 -12.83 -39.60 28.70
CA TRP A 1067 -13.23 -40.37 27.52
C TRP A 1067 -14.22 -41.50 27.88
N ILE A 1068 -14.01 -42.19 29.00
CA ILE A 1068 -14.94 -43.19 29.52
C ILE A 1068 -16.23 -42.51 30.01
N ASN A 1069 -16.17 -41.34 30.68
CA ASN A 1069 -17.37 -40.59 31.10
C ASN A 1069 -18.17 -40.05 29.89
N ALA A 1070 -17.49 -39.69 28.81
CA ALA A 1070 -18.13 -39.30 27.54
C ALA A 1070 -18.76 -40.49 26.79
N MET A 1071 -18.26 -41.72 26.98
CA MET A 1071 -18.85 -42.93 26.39
C MET A 1071 -19.92 -43.59 27.27
N TRP A 1072 -19.95 -43.33 28.58
CA TRP A 1072 -20.86 -43.99 29.53
C TRP A 1072 -22.11 -43.18 29.94
N MET A 1073 -22.24 -41.93 29.51
CA MET A 1073 -23.49 -41.15 29.71
C MET A 1073 -24.56 -41.42 28.63
N ASP A 1074 -24.63 -42.64 28.07
CA ASP A 1074 -25.70 -43.03 27.14
C ASP A 1074 -26.31 -44.43 27.42
N SER A 1075 -26.15 -44.99 28.63
CA SER A 1075 -26.93 -46.19 28.99
C SER A 1075 -27.21 -46.38 30.49
N MET A 1076 -28.52 -46.49 30.81
CA MET A 1076 -29.23 -46.82 32.08
C MET A 1076 -29.99 -45.62 32.70
N ALA A 1077 -31.32 -45.61 32.94
CA ALA A 1077 -32.37 -46.63 32.82
C ALA A 1077 -33.80 -45.98 32.81
N TRP A 1078 -34.72 -46.57 32.02
CA TRP A 1078 -36.16 -46.92 32.25
C TRP A 1078 -37.06 -45.94 33.08
N THR A 1079 -38.27 -45.51 32.69
CA THR A 1079 -39.52 -46.25 32.34
C THR A 1079 -40.65 -45.23 31.96
N PRO A 1080 -41.86 -45.63 31.49
CA PRO A 1080 -42.67 -44.96 30.46
C PRO A 1080 -43.91 -44.21 31.00
N ILE A 1081 -44.63 -43.46 30.15
CA ILE A 1081 -46.11 -43.58 29.92
C ILE A 1081 -46.64 -42.52 28.92
N PRO A 1082 -47.71 -42.84 28.14
CA PRO A 1082 -48.17 -42.15 26.93
C PRO A 1082 -49.50 -41.41 27.10
N TRP A 1083 -49.81 -40.41 26.25
CA TRP A 1083 -51.14 -40.05 25.69
C TRP A 1083 -51.18 -38.59 25.18
N ALA A 1084 -51.65 -38.38 23.94
CA ALA A 1084 -52.92 -37.69 23.56
C ALA A 1084 -52.69 -36.18 23.29
N GLU A 1085 -53.35 -35.47 22.40
CA GLU A 1085 -54.38 -35.72 21.39
C GLU A 1085 -54.42 -34.44 20.52
N GLU A 1086 -54.96 -34.59 19.31
CA GLU A 1086 -55.72 -33.60 18.52
C GLU A 1086 -55.54 -32.09 18.76
N HIS A 1087 -55.26 -31.36 17.67
CA HIS A 1087 -56.22 -30.33 17.23
C HIS A 1087 -56.23 -30.19 15.70
N VAL A 1088 -57.45 -30.32 15.17
CA VAL A 1088 -57.88 -30.12 13.79
C VAL A 1088 -58.29 -28.64 13.58
N TYR A 1089 -58.29 -28.20 12.32
CA TYR A 1089 -59.04 -27.05 11.75
C TYR A 1089 -58.41 -25.66 11.98
N GLN A 1090 -58.40 -24.68 11.05
CA GLN A 1090 -59.19 -24.38 9.85
C GLN A 1090 -58.34 -23.48 8.92
N GLY A 1091 -58.42 -23.65 7.60
CA GLY A 1091 -58.02 -22.59 6.66
C GLY A 1091 -59.02 -21.44 6.70
N PRO A 1092 -58.62 -20.24 6.26
CA PRO A 1092 -59.29 -19.74 5.05
C PRO A 1092 -58.38 -18.99 4.06
N GLU A 1093 -58.76 -19.17 2.80
CA GLU A 1093 -58.86 -18.20 1.71
C GLU A 1093 -57.77 -17.13 1.52
N VAL A 1094 -57.07 -17.35 0.40
CA VAL A 1094 -56.37 -16.34 -0.38
C VAL A 1094 -57.35 -15.26 -0.81
N SER A 1095 -57.14 -14.04 -0.32
CA SER A 1095 -57.65 -12.82 -0.96
C SER A 1095 -56.47 -11.87 -1.21
N GLY A 1096 -56.41 -11.34 -2.43
CA GLY A 1096 -55.31 -10.51 -2.92
C GLY A 1096 -55.29 -9.17 -2.22
N GLN A 1097 -54.25 -8.92 -1.44
CA GLN A 1097 -53.82 -7.60 -0.95
C GLN A 1097 -52.41 -7.74 -0.38
N LEU A 1098 -51.42 -7.91 -1.25
CA LEU A 1098 -50.02 -7.77 -0.90
C LEU A 1098 -49.48 -6.69 -1.82
N TRP A 1099 -48.80 -5.69 -1.25
CA TRP A 1099 -48.11 -4.55 -1.88
C TRP A 1099 -48.69 -3.14 -1.71
N GLU A 1100 -49.81 -2.93 -1.03
CA GLU A 1100 -50.16 -1.58 -0.58
C GLU A 1100 -49.52 -1.27 0.79
N GLY A 1101 -48.52 -0.36 0.79
CA GLY A 1101 -47.94 0.24 2.00
C GLY A 1101 -46.45 -0.06 2.27
N THR A 1102 -45.83 -1.02 1.59
CA THR A 1102 -44.40 -1.33 1.80
C THR A 1102 -43.47 -0.30 1.13
N TRP A 1103 -42.25 -0.15 1.66
CA TRP A 1103 -41.22 0.71 1.07
C TRP A 1103 -40.90 0.31 -0.39
N PHE A 1104 -41.01 -0.98 -0.71
CA PHE A 1104 -40.78 -1.53 -2.05
C PHE A 1104 -41.93 -1.23 -3.03
N GLY A 1105 -43.19 -1.28 -2.59
CA GLY A 1105 -44.34 -0.85 -3.41
C GLY A 1105 -44.26 0.63 -3.80
N ARG A 1106 -43.89 1.49 -2.84
CA ARG A 1106 -43.65 2.93 -3.07
C ARG A 1106 -42.42 3.21 -3.95
N MET A 1107 -41.45 2.31 -3.98
CA MET A 1107 -40.27 2.41 -4.84
C MET A 1107 -40.60 2.06 -6.30
N ILE A 1108 -41.46 1.05 -6.53
CA ILE A 1108 -41.92 0.65 -7.87
C ILE A 1108 -42.89 1.67 -8.46
N GLU A 1109 -43.82 2.23 -7.67
CA GLU A 1109 -44.69 3.32 -8.13
C GLU A 1109 -43.89 4.55 -8.55
N ARG A 1110 -42.88 4.96 -7.77
CA ARG A 1110 -41.97 6.07 -8.15
C ARG A 1110 -41.11 5.77 -9.37
N PHE A 1111 -40.81 4.49 -9.62
CA PHE A 1111 -40.05 4.07 -10.80
C PHE A 1111 -40.92 4.04 -12.07
N TYR A 1112 -42.23 3.82 -11.93
CA TYR A 1112 -43.21 3.92 -13.02
C TYR A 1112 -43.64 5.37 -13.30
N GLU A 1113 -43.80 6.22 -12.27
CA GLU A 1113 -44.08 7.65 -12.42
C GLU A 1113 -42.94 8.42 -13.12
N ALA A 1114 -41.69 7.98 -12.97
CA ALA A 1114 -40.53 8.62 -13.60
C ALA A 1114 -40.32 8.26 -15.09
N ASN A 1115 -41.05 7.26 -15.63
CA ASN A 1115 -40.96 6.83 -17.03
C ASN A 1115 -42.29 6.98 -17.79
N GLY A 1116 -43.32 7.56 -17.17
CA GLY A 1116 -44.61 7.88 -17.79
C GLY A 1116 -44.66 9.31 -18.31
N GLY A 1117 -43.90 9.61 -19.36
CA GLY A 1117 -43.96 10.90 -20.05
C GLY A 1117 -43.30 10.82 -21.42
N MET A 1118 -44.13 10.59 -22.45
CA MET A 1118 -43.91 11.19 -23.77
C MET A 1118 -43.96 12.71 -23.65
#